data_AF-A0A1Y1LXN5-F1
#
_entry.id   AF-A0A1Y1LXN5-F1
#
_cell.length_a   1.000
_cell.length_b   1.000
_cell.length_c   1.000
_cell.angle_alpha   90.00
_cell.angle_beta   90.00
_cell.angle_gamma   90.00
#
_symmetry.space_group_name_H-M   'P 1'
#
loop_
_entity.id
_entity.type
_entity.pdbx_description
1 polymer ?
#
loop_
_entity_poly.entity_id
_entity_poly.type
_entity_poly.pdbx_seq_one_letter_code
_entity_poly.pdbx_strand_id
1 'polypeptide(L)'
;MKKTIFLKLEVYLLKTLQFHKLLIPKKNKRVPFPVSRLSPISGTSSSPASFVSERVINMASPNESYFKQRIASLSFKCDILHKKLRANSYKVTRLKKKNKLTSANILENLLINKSSAIKTFTKMQIFHKNNSKWLKSEKQLALSLYYKSPSLYKFMRDKLNFILPSVRTIQLWMTVVTVPPGIKSSIIKKLKLKAKVMNENEKLCALLVDEISIKKEVNYNIKEDIAEGYEDLGHLGRKGAPANTVLMFYIRGILQNWRLPLCYVSSAGPVKGEIIKQLIISVLKTLKECNLIVKAIVCDQGSNNRKAIALLGATINNPVFNFDGSNIHVIYDSPHLLKSLRNNFMNENLHFVYGEEQKRISWVDVTKAYNIDQSSATTRSLIRITEKHIRPNCFQKMRVLYAAQIFSHSVSATIKTLVDTKELISLTASHTADLISRIDKLFDALNSRYLGDPKKNRRPLSIFNSHIETILEESLNLFKSIKVYEKNKLRKNIYCIEGFQLSIKSILMLWNDLRTNYGVKYLLTSFLNQDPLENFFSVIRTRGGYNPMPTVRQFRIALQHYANIRLQIAVDSGNCDTDLGEFLDVLNNEENAQSTCTAKNTKNVSTTDTQTQCIEEEDLDRTKESEEVAEPITLETTTQAYVAAFIAHKIIKKFDCNTCKNYLLQEGDLTDQKYLFIINKDFSNSGKVMFLKKPSFIYCKAFSLLLKQFFISFEDYKYQQDIKKNILKCINPYLEQIKVCTEHYQIFVNVFMKMLLYRGFRWETERINKIKSATNKK
;
A
#
# COMPACT_ATOMS: atom_id res chain seq x y z
N MET A 1 -10.35 -45.07 19.67
CA MET A 1 -9.48 -44.13 18.91
C MET A 1 -9.32 -42.75 19.57
N LYS A 2 -10.39 -42.06 20.00
CA LYS A 2 -10.28 -40.76 20.72
C LYS A 2 -9.63 -40.86 22.13
N LYS A 3 -9.92 -41.91 22.92
CA LYS A 3 -9.27 -42.14 24.24
C LYS A 3 -7.76 -42.35 24.17
N THR A 4 -7.27 -43.01 23.12
CA THR A 4 -5.84 -43.30 22.92
C THR A 4 -5.04 -42.07 22.49
N ILE A 5 -5.71 -41.08 21.88
CA ILE A 5 -5.14 -39.78 21.52
C ILE A 5 -5.04 -38.88 22.75
N PHE A 6 -6.05 -38.91 23.62
CA PHE A 6 -6.06 -38.14 24.87
C PHE A 6 -4.94 -38.59 25.84
N LEU A 7 -4.79 -39.91 26.05
CA LEU A 7 -3.73 -40.49 26.87
C LEU A 7 -2.31 -40.20 26.33
N LYS A 8 -2.14 -40.10 25.00
CA LYS A 8 -0.84 -39.77 24.40
C LYS A 8 -0.50 -38.28 24.48
N LEU A 9 -1.50 -37.40 24.44
CA LEU A 9 -1.35 -35.97 24.68
C LEU A 9 -1.04 -35.67 26.16
N GLU A 10 -1.68 -36.40 27.07
CA GLU A 10 -1.46 -36.29 28.51
C GLU A 10 -0.05 -36.73 28.93
N VAL A 11 0.47 -37.82 28.36
CA VAL A 11 1.86 -38.26 28.56
C VAL A 11 2.88 -37.29 27.94
N TYR A 12 2.51 -36.58 26.87
CA TYR A 12 3.37 -35.57 26.26
C TYR A 12 3.38 -34.25 27.05
N LEU A 13 2.24 -33.85 27.61
CA LEU A 13 2.08 -32.69 28.50
C LEU A 13 2.75 -32.91 29.87
N LEU A 14 2.70 -34.12 30.43
CA LEU A 14 3.39 -34.48 31.66
C LEU A 14 4.93 -34.45 31.51
N LYS A 15 5.45 -34.81 30.33
CA LYS A 15 6.88 -34.73 30.03
C LYS A 15 7.41 -33.31 29.80
N THR A 16 6.56 -32.39 29.32
CA THR A 16 6.93 -30.98 29.18
C THR A 16 6.80 -30.21 30.49
N LEU A 17 5.91 -30.62 31.40
CA LEU A 17 5.75 -30.01 32.72
C LEU A 17 6.85 -30.39 33.73
N GLN A 18 7.57 -31.50 33.53
CA GLN A 18 8.71 -31.88 34.38
C GLN A 18 9.98 -31.02 34.21
N PHE A 19 10.01 -30.08 33.25
CA PHE A 19 11.18 -29.22 33.01
C PHE A 19 11.12 -27.84 33.70
N HIS A 20 10.07 -27.53 34.46
CA HIS A 20 9.98 -26.27 35.22
C HIS A 20 9.46 -26.48 36.65
N LYS A 21 10.39 -26.67 37.60
CA LYS A 21 10.47 -26.13 38.98
C LYS A 21 11.36 -27.05 39.83
N LEU A 22 12.27 -26.62 40.70
CA LEU A 22 13.02 -25.39 40.98
C LEU A 22 13.89 -25.75 42.22
N LEU A 23 15.10 -25.22 42.31
CA LEU A 23 15.79 -24.80 43.56
C LEU A 23 16.24 -25.85 44.60
N ILE A 24 17.53 -26.20 44.57
CA ILE A 24 18.40 -26.17 45.77
C ILE A 24 19.76 -25.57 45.36
N PRO A 25 20.32 -24.59 46.11
CA PRO A 25 21.49 -23.81 45.69
C PRO A 25 22.79 -24.43 46.21
N LYS A 26 23.89 -24.42 45.43
CA LYS A 26 25.26 -24.34 46.01
C LYS A 26 26.24 -23.59 45.09
N LYS A 27 26.87 -22.59 45.70
CA LYS A 27 28.06 -21.85 45.31
C LYS A 27 29.24 -22.81 45.06
N ASN A 28 30.06 -22.57 44.03
CA ASN A 28 31.37 -21.94 44.21
C ASN A 28 32.09 -21.70 42.87
N LYS A 29 32.71 -20.51 42.83
CA LYS A 29 33.43 -19.91 41.72
C LYS A 29 34.64 -20.77 41.30
N ARG A 30 34.87 -20.94 40.00
CA ARG A 30 36.22 -21.17 39.47
C ARG A 30 36.92 -19.82 39.39
N VAL A 31 37.89 -19.60 40.27
CA VAL A 31 38.92 -18.57 40.09
C VAL A 31 39.99 -19.14 39.16
N PRO A 32 40.43 -18.43 38.12
CA PRO A 32 41.62 -18.79 37.38
C PRO A 32 42.85 -18.23 38.11
N PHE A 33 43.88 -19.04 38.32
CA PHE A 33 45.23 -18.53 38.53
C PHE A 33 46.17 -19.05 37.43
N PRO A 34 47.10 -18.21 36.95
CA PRO A 34 47.96 -18.45 35.81
C PRO A 34 49.29 -19.07 36.27
N VAL A 35 49.97 -19.81 35.39
CA VAL A 35 51.42 -20.01 35.52
C VAL A 35 52.09 -19.84 34.16
N SER A 36 53.17 -19.09 34.24
CA SER A 36 54.02 -18.45 33.25
C SER A 36 54.92 -19.41 32.44
N ARG A 37 55.39 -18.86 31.30
CA ARG A 37 56.54 -19.33 30.50
C ARG A 37 57.73 -19.72 31.37
N LEU A 38 58.40 -20.81 31.00
CA LEU A 38 59.86 -20.96 30.93
C LEU A 38 60.21 -22.01 29.85
N SER A 39 61.38 -21.83 29.27
CA SER A 39 61.95 -22.25 27.98
C SER A 39 62.36 -23.74 27.84
N PRO A 40 62.76 -24.19 26.62
CA PRO A 40 62.80 -25.60 26.20
C PRO A 40 64.19 -26.24 26.32
N ILE A 41 64.29 -27.52 26.65
CA ILE A 41 65.53 -28.32 26.53
C ILE A 41 65.23 -29.78 26.14
N SER A 42 65.67 -30.13 24.93
CA SER A 42 66.17 -31.40 24.34
C SER A 42 65.78 -32.80 24.84
N GLY A 43 65.67 -33.73 23.88
CA GLY A 43 66.03 -35.16 24.05
C GLY A 43 64.88 -36.13 23.72
N THR A 44 64.77 -36.59 22.46
CA THR A 44 65.21 -37.92 21.98
C THR A 44 64.39 -39.13 22.45
N SER A 45 63.88 -39.86 21.44
CA SER A 45 63.82 -41.32 21.30
C SER A 45 62.82 -42.18 22.12
N SER A 46 62.09 -42.98 21.33
CA SER A 46 61.78 -44.42 21.49
C SER A 46 60.81 -44.89 22.58
N SER A 47 59.86 -45.74 22.16
CA SER A 47 59.14 -46.70 23.01
C SER A 47 60.11 -47.59 23.80
N PRO A 48 59.68 -48.18 24.92
CA PRO A 48 59.51 -49.64 24.86
C PRO A 48 58.36 -50.21 25.71
N ALA A 49 58.05 -51.45 25.36
CA ALA A 49 57.18 -52.39 26.04
C ALA A 49 57.74 -52.89 27.39
N SER A 50 56.87 -53.61 28.10
CA SER A 50 57.15 -54.75 28.99
C SER A 50 57.98 -54.52 30.25
N PHE A 51 57.30 -54.45 31.39
CA PHE A 51 57.76 -54.97 32.68
C PHE A 51 56.53 -55.21 33.56
N VAL A 52 56.30 -56.46 34.01
CA VAL A 52 55.99 -56.83 35.41
C VAL A 52 56.14 -58.36 35.56
N SER A 53 57.32 -58.71 36.04
CA SER A 53 57.71 -59.77 36.99
C SER A 53 56.93 -61.10 37.11
N GLU A 54 57.69 -62.18 36.88
CA GLU A 54 57.58 -63.46 37.59
C GLU A 54 57.59 -63.27 39.12
N ARG A 55 56.69 -63.97 39.81
CA ARG A 55 56.87 -64.70 41.09
C ARG A 55 55.50 -65.00 41.70
N VAL A 56 54.93 -66.17 41.43
CA VAL A 56 54.07 -66.86 42.40
C VAL A 56 54.30 -68.37 42.26
N ILE A 57 54.62 -68.95 43.41
CA ILE A 57 54.99 -70.34 43.67
C ILE A 57 53.81 -71.28 43.45
N ASN A 58 54.10 -72.47 42.90
CA ASN A 58 53.23 -73.64 42.78
C ASN A 58 52.58 -74.05 44.12
N MET A 59 51.25 -74.12 44.17
CA MET A 59 50.51 -75.16 44.91
C MET A 59 49.14 -75.38 44.25
N ALA A 60 48.93 -76.57 43.66
CA ALA A 60 47.64 -76.99 43.12
C ALA A 60 46.64 -77.26 44.26
N SER A 61 45.43 -76.69 44.19
CA SER A 61 44.32 -77.04 45.10
C SER A 61 43.12 -77.59 44.31
N PRO A 62 42.32 -78.52 44.87
CA PRO A 62 41.35 -79.33 44.12
C PRO A 62 40.13 -78.55 43.56
N ASN A 63 40.05 -77.23 43.76
CA ASN A 63 38.90 -76.41 43.39
C ASN A 63 39.13 -75.50 42.16
N GLU A 64 40.30 -75.52 41.55
CA GLU A 64 40.60 -74.68 40.38
C GLU A 64 39.72 -75.03 39.16
N SER A 65 39.39 -76.32 39.00
CA SER A 65 38.47 -76.83 37.97
C SER A 65 37.05 -76.26 38.11
N TYR A 66 36.50 -76.27 39.34
CA TYR A 66 35.17 -75.75 39.63
C TYR A 66 35.06 -74.25 39.36
N PHE A 67 36.06 -73.47 39.79
CA PHE A 67 36.08 -72.02 39.55
C PHE A 67 36.29 -71.71 38.06
N LYS A 68 37.14 -72.45 37.32
CA LYS A 68 37.29 -72.29 35.87
C LYS A 68 35.99 -72.60 35.12
N GLN A 69 35.28 -73.67 35.47
CA GLN A 69 33.96 -73.98 34.88
C GLN A 69 32.90 -72.92 35.20
N ARG A 70 32.87 -72.41 36.43
CA ARG A 70 31.91 -71.38 36.84
C ARG A 70 32.19 -70.04 36.14
N ILE A 71 33.45 -69.64 36.00
CA ILE A 71 33.88 -68.47 35.22
C ILE A 71 33.50 -68.64 33.74
N ALA A 72 33.73 -69.80 33.15
CA ALA A 72 33.30 -70.09 31.77
C ALA A 72 31.78 -70.00 31.60
N SER A 73 31.00 -70.53 32.54
CA SER A 73 29.53 -70.47 32.51
C SER A 73 28.99 -69.04 32.64
N LEU A 74 29.64 -68.21 33.47
CA LEU A 74 29.26 -66.81 33.67
C LEU A 74 29.68 -65.95 32.48
N SER A 75 30.86 -66.19 31.92
CA SER A 75 31.32 -65.60 30.65
C SER A 75 30.32 -65.86 29.52
N PHE A 76 29.89 -67.12 29.37
CA PHE A 76 28.89 -67.51 28.37
C PHE A 76 27.53 -66.82 28.59
N LYS A 77 27.08 -66.69 29.85
CA LYS A 77 25.86 -65.94 30.19
C LYS A 77 25.99 -64.45 29.88
N CYS A 78 27.14 -63.83 30.15
CA CYS A 78 27.44 -62.44 29.80
C CYS A 78 27.41 -62.24 28.27
N ASP A 79 27.97 -63.16 27.49
CA ASP A 79 27.94 -63.09 26.03
C ASP A 79 26.52 -63.20 25.47
N ILE A 80 25.69 -64.08 26.04
CA ILE A 80 24.26 -64.17 25.66
C ILE A 80 23.53 -62.87 25.99
N LEU A 81 23.78 -62.27 27.16
CA LEU A 81 23.17 -61.01 27.56
C LEU A 81 23.64 -59.84 26.67
N HIS A 82 24.92 -59.79 26.31
CA HIS A 82 25.45 -58.80 25.37
C HIS A 82 24.84 -58.95 23.97
N LYS A 83 24.66 -60.19 23.48
CA LYS A 83 23.95 -60.45 22.21
C LYS A 83 22.49 -59.99 22.27
N LYS A 84 21.77 -60.25 23.38
CA LYS A 84 20.39 -59.77 23.59
C LYS A 84 20.31 -58.24 23.66
N LEU A 85 21.24 -57.58 24.34
CA LEU A 85 21.32 -56.12 24.40
C LEU A 85 21.57 -55.50 23.03
N ARG A 86 22.46 -56.08 22.21
CA ARG A 86 22.70 -55.64 20.82
C ARG A 86 21.47 -55.83 19.93
N ALA A 87 20.76 -56.95 20.06
CA ALA A 87 19.51 -57.18 19.32
C ALA A 87 18.41 -56.18 19.72
N ASN A 88 18.29 -55.87 21.01
CA ASN A 88 17.31 -54.89 21.51
C ASN A 88 17.66 -53.45 21.11
N SER A 89 18.94 -53.07 21.14
CA SER A 89 19.36 -51.74 20.67
C SER A 89 19.08 -51.55 19.17
N TYR A 90 19.23 -52.62 18.37
CA TYR A 90 18.87 -52.63 16.95
C TYR A 90 17.35 -52.52 16.72
N LYS A 91 16.54 -53.23 17.52
CA LYS A 91 15.07 -53.09 17.48
C LYS A 91 14.61 -51.67 17.84
N VAL A 92 15.20 -51.08 18.89
CA VAL A 92 14.88 -49.71 19.32
C VAL A 92 15.25 -48.68 18.25
N THR A 93 16.39 -48.82 17.59
CA THR A 93 16.80 -47.92 16.49
C THR A 93 15.90 -48.07 15.26
N ARG A 94 15.47 -49.29 14.91
CA ARG A 94 14.52 -49.54 13.82
C ARG A 94 13.14 -48.94 14.12
N LEU A 95 12.63 -49.09 15.35
CA LEU A 95 11.37 -48.49 15.79
C LEU A 95 11.42 -46.96 15.80
N LYS A 96 12.54 -46.36 16.25
CA LYS A 96 12.77 -44.90 16.17
C LYS A 96 12.76 -44.39 14.73
N LYS A 97 13.35 -45.13 13.78
CA LYS A 97 13.30 -44.79 12.34
C LYS A 97 11.87 -44.89 11.79
N LYS A 98 11.12 -45.95 12.13
CA LYS A 98 9.74 -46.16 11.66
C LYS A 98 8.77 -45.10 12.19
N ASN A 99 8.92 -44.67 13.45
CA ASN A 99 8.14 -43.58 14.05
C ASN A 99 8.47 -42.20 13.46
N LYS A 100 9.73 -41.94 13.10
CA LYS A 100 10.12 -40.70 12.41
C LYS A 100 9.44 -40.59 11.04
N LEU A 101 9.44 -41.67 10.26
CA LEU A 101 8.85 -41.71 8.93
C LEU A 101 7.33 -41.46 8.97
N THR A 102 6.63 -42.05 9.95
CA THR A 102 5.18 -41.83 10.15
C THR A 102 4.86 -40.41 10.60
N SER A 103 5.68 -39.81 11.47
CA SER A 103 5.47 -38.40 11.90
C SER A 103 5.67 -37.38 10.79
N ALA A 104 6.61 -37.62 9.85
CA ALA A 104 6.85 -36.75 8.71
C ALA A 104 5.66 -36.76 7.73
N ASN A 105 5.12 -37.95 7.44
CA ASN A 105 3.97 -38.11 6.54
C ASN A 105 2.69 -37.46 7.10
N ILE A 106 2.47 -37.53 8.42
CA ILE A 106 1.33 -36.85 9.06
C ILE A 106 1.47 -35.33 8.97
N LEU A 107 2.68 -34.80 9.16
CA LEU A 107 2.92 -33.36 9.06
C LEU A 107 2.71 -32.84 7.64
N GLU A 108 3.16 -33.59 6.63
CA GLU A 108 2.93 -33.20 5.23
C GLU A 108 1.44 -33.19 4.89
N ASN A 109 0.68 -34.19 5.35
CA ASN A 109 -0.77 -34.26 5.17
C ASN A 109 -1.52 -33.09 5.85
N LEU A 110 -1.07 -32.64 7.02
CA LEU A 110 -1.67 -31.47 7.71
C LEU A 110 -1.32 -30.13 7.04
N LEU A 111 -0.23 -30.09 6.28
CA LEU A 111 0.28 -28.87 5.68
C LEU A 111 -0.11 -28.69 4.21
N ILE A 112 -0.73 -29.68 3.54
CA ILE A 112 -1.03 -29.68 2.08
C ILE A 112 -1.63 -28.34 1.63
N ASN A 113 -2.66 -27.85 2.33
CA ASN A 113 -3.41 -26.63 1.97
C ASN A 113 -2.87 -25.34 2.63
N LYS A 114 -1.65 -25.35 3.19
CA LYS A 114 -1.03 -24.17 3.82
C LYS A 114 0.01 -23.51 2.90
N SER A 115 0.24 -22.22 3.10
CA SER A 115 1.23 -21.46 2.33
C SER A 115 2.65 -22.01 2.49
N SER A 116 3.50 -21.78 1.50
CA SER A 116 4.92 -22.17 1.51
C SER A 116 5.67 -21.63 2.73
N ALA A 117 5.34 -20.41 3.17
CA ALA A 117 5.90 -19.80 4.37
C ALA A 117 5.53 -20.57 5.65
N ILE A 118 4.26 -20.98 5.81
CA ILE A 118 3.81 -21.76 6.98
C ILE A 118 4.44 -23.15 6.96
N LYS A 119 4.48 -23.79 5.77
CA LYS A 119 5.17 -25.08 5.58
C LYS A 119 6.62 -25.00 6.03
N THR A 120 7.34 -23.98 5.56
CA THR A 120 8.75 -23.74 5.90
C THR A 120 8.92 -23.43 7.38
N PHE A 121 8.11 -22.54 7.94
CA PHE A 121 8.17 -22.18 9.36
C PHE A 121 7.97 -23.39 10.26
N THR A 122 6.96 -24.21 9.97
CA THR A 122 6.61 -25.39 10.78
C THR A 122 7.69 -26.45 10.67
N LYS A 123 8.19 -26.74 9.45
CA LYS A 123 9.32 -27.65 9.25
C LYS A 123 10.58 -27.17 9.98
N MET A 124 10.84 -25.86 9.95
CA MET A 124 11.95 -25.23 10.69
C MET A 124 11.82 -25.41 12.20
N GLN A 125 10.62 -25.25 12.78
CA GLN A 125 10.42 -25.45 14.23
C GLN A 125 10.57 -26.90 14.69
N ILE A 126 10.26 -27.88 13.83
CA ILE A 126 10.21 -29.29 14.22
C ILE A 126 11.52 -30.01 13.91
N PHE A 127 12.13 -29.73 12.76
CA PHE A 127 13.24 -30.53 12.23
C PHE A 127 14.61 -29.84 12.29
N HIS A 128 14.65 -28.51 12.42
CA HIS A 128 15.92 -27.78 12.45
C HIS A 128 16.67 -28.06 13.76
N LYS A 129 17.96 -28.37 13.66
CA LYS A 129 18.81 -28.70 14.82
C LYS A 129 19.75 -27.53 15.12
N ASN A 130 20.14 -27.37 16.39
CA ASN A 130 20.91 -26.21 16.85
C ASN A 130 22.29 -25.99 16.16
N ASN A 131 22.78 -26.93 15.36
CA ASN A 131 24.04 -26.83 14.61
C ASN A 131 23.91 -27.15 13.10
N SER A 132 22.69 -27.25 12.56
CA SER A 132 22.51 -27.49 11.12
C SER A 132 22.67 -26.20 10.30
N LYS A 133 23.15 -26.34 9.06
CA LYS A 133 23.12 -25.23 8.09
C LYS A 133 21.66 -24.88 7.78
N TRP A 134 21.35 -23.57 7.77
CA TRP A 134 20.04 -23.06 7.39
C TRP A 134 19.72 -23.31 5.91
N LEU A 135 18.55 -23.86 5.64
CA LEU A 135 18.06 -24.05 4.28
C LEU A 135 17.74 -22.72 3.60
N LYS A 136 17.74 -22.70 2.26
CA LYS A 136 17.40 -21.51 1.45
C LYS A 136 16.04 -20.92 1.83
N SER A 137 15.02 -21.75 1.94
CA SER A 137 13.66 -21.35 2.30
C SER A 137 13.59 -20.78 3.73
N GLU A 138 14.31 -21.38 4.69
CA GLU A 138 14.42 -20.90 6.06
C GLU A 138 15.11 -19.53 6.13
N LYS A 139 16.21 -19.36 5.38
CA LYS A 139 16.93 -18.08 5.25
C LYS A 139 16.00 -16.99 4.73
N GLN A 140 15.30 -17.26 3.64
CA GLN A 140 14.37 -16.30 3.01
C GLN A 140 13.24 -15.92 3.96
N LEU A 141 12.64 -16.91 4.63
CA LEU A 141 11.59 -16.66 5.60
C LEU A 141 12.10 -15.80 6.77
N ALA A 142 13.24 -16.16 7.35
CA ALA A 142 13.85 -15.41 8.45
C ALA A 142 14.21 -13.97 8.05
N LEU A 143 14.78 -13.77 6.85
CA LEU A 143 15.06 -12.45 6.29
C LEU A 143 13.79 -11.63 6.09
N SER A 144 12.72 -12.25 5.59
CA SER A 144 11.44 -11.58 5.36
C SER A 144 10.79 -11.14 6.69
N LEU A 145 10.80 -12.01 7.72
CA LEU A 145 10.27 -11.71 9.05
C LEU A 145 11.07 -10.58 9.72
N TYR A 146 12.40 -10.70 9.72
CA TYR A 146 13.28 -9.68 10.27
C TYR A 146 13.12 -8.33 9.56
N TYR A 147 12.96 -8.34 8.24
CA TYR A 147 12.70 -7.13 7.48
C TYR A 147 11.35 -6.49 7.77
N LYS A 148 10.30 -7.27 8.03
CA LYS A 148 8.98 -6.70 8.36
C LYS A 148 8.99 -6.07 9.75
N SER A 149 9.55 -6.75 10.74
CA SER A 149 9.67 -6.19 12.08
C SER A 149 10.85 -6.82 12.85
N PRO A 150 11.97 -6.08 13.00
CA PRO A 150 13.09 -6.54 13.81
C PRO A 150 12.73 -6.73 15.29
N SER A 151 11.82 -5.91 15.82
CA SER A 151 11.36 -6.02 17.21
C SER A 151 10.53 -7.29 17.43
N LEU A 152 9.57 -7.57 16.53
CA LEU A 152 8.81 -8.80 16.56
C LEU A 152 9.70 -10.03 16.36
N TYR A 153 10.66 -9.96 15.46
CA TYR A 153 11.61 -11.06 15.23
C TYR A 153 12.41 -11.39 16.49
N LYS A 154 12.93 -10.36 17.18
CA LYS A 154 13.63 -10.53 18.46
C LYS A 154 12.70 -11.11 19.52
N PHE A 155 11.47 -10.62 19.62
CA PHE A 155 10.47 -11.17 20.53
C PHE A 155 10.17 -12.65 20.26
N MET A 156 9.95 -13.02 18.99
CA MET A 156 9.71 -14.41 18.58
C MET A 156 10.87 -15.33 18.93
N ARG A 157 12.11 -14.88 18.72
CA ARG A 157 13.30 -15.68 19.05
C ARG A 157 13.58 -15.73 20.55
N ASP A 158 13.56 -14.58 21.24
CA ASP A 158 14.09 -14.43 22.60
C ASP A 158 13.05 -14.63 23.70
N LYS A 159 11.77 -14.35 23.42
CA LYS A 159 10.68 -14.47 24.40
C LYS A 159 9.80 -15.67 24.13
N LEU A 160 9.52 -15.97 22.86
CA LEU A 160 8.70 -17.12 22.47
C LEU A 160 9.52 -18.38 22.16
N ASN A 161 10.86 -18.28 22.20
CA ASN A 161 11.80 -19.39 21.93
C ASN A 161 11.55 -20.12 20.60
N PHE A 162 11.10 -19.41 19.56
CA PHE A 162 11.07 -19.98 18.22
C PHE A 162 12.48 -20.21 17.68
N ILE A 163 12.68 -21.35 17.01
CA ILE A 163 13.90 -21.69 16.28
C ILE A 163 14.03 -20.74 15.10
N LEU A 164 14.82 -19.70 15.29
CA LEU A 164 15.07 -18.64 14.32
C LEU A 164 16.56 -18.28 14.33
N PRO A 165 17.14 -17.94 13.16
CA PRO A 165 18.52 -17.48 13.09
C PRO A 165 18.85 -16.33 14.04
N SER A 166 20.11 -16.25 14.46
CA SER A 166 20.57 -15.10 15.23
C SER A 166 20.50 -13.82 14.38
N VAL A 167 20.33 -12.66 15.03
CA VAL A 167 20.36 -11.37 14.32
C VAL A 167 21.71 -11.15 13.63
N ARG A 168 22.81 -11.61 14.24
CA ARG A 168 24.15 -11.58 13.63
C ARG A 168 24.18 -12.37 12.33
N THR A 169 23.60 -13.57 12.32
CA THR A 169 23.51 -14.44 11.14
C THR A 169 22.71 -13.76 10.02
N ILE A 170 21.57 -13.14 10.35
CA ILE A 170 20.76 -12.38 9.39
C ILE A 170 21.57 -11.19 8.82
N GLN A 171 22.27 -10.44 9.68
CA GLN A 171 23.11 -9.32 9.23
C GLN A 171 24.19 -9.77 8.24
N LEU A 172 24.82 -10.92 8.49
CA LEU A 172 25.80 -11.50 7.57
C LEU A 172 25.17 -11.85 6.21
N TRP A 173 23.98 -12.47 6.20
CA TRP A 173 23.27 -12.76 4.94
C TRP A 173 22.88 -11.49 4.18
N MET A 174 22.53 -10.41 4.89
CA MET A 174 22.16 -9.14 4.27
C MET A 174 23.38 -8.40 3.68
N THR A 175 24.58 -8.60 4.24
CA THR A 175 25.79 -7.91 3.77
C THR A 175 26.30 -8.33 2.40
N VAL A 176 25.76 -9.40 1.80
CA VAL A 176 26.23 -9.96 0.52
C VAL A 176 25.97 -9.04 -0.69
N VAL A 177 25.03 -8.09 -0.60
CA VAL A 177 24.65 -7.23 -1.74
C VAL A 177 24.80 -5.75 -1.38
N THR A 178 25.99 -5.17 -1.51
CA THR A 178 26.14 -3.70 -1.38
C THR A 178 25.50 -2.99 -2.57
N VAL A 179 24.91 -1.81 -2.37
CA VAL A 179 24.33 -0.99 -3.45
C VAL A 179 24.95 0.40 -3.34
N PRO A 180 26.12 0.67 -3.94
CA PRO A 180 26.72 1.99 -3.91
C PRO A 180 25.90 2.98 -4.75
N PRO A 181 26.15 4.29 -4.61
CA PRO A 181 25.62 5.29 -5.55
C PRO A 181 25.99 4.95 -7.00
N GLY A 182 25.09 5.24 -7.93
CA GLY A 182 25.21 4.91 -9.34
C GLY A 182 24.66 3.52 -9.70
N ILE A 183 24.96 3.10 -10.93
CA ILE A 183 24.44 1.88 -11.54
C ILE A 183 25.36 0.71 -11.17
N LYS A 184 24.84 -0.29 -10.43
CA LYS A 184 25.62 -1.48 -10.05
C LYS A 184 25.44 -2.64 -11.02
N SER A 185 26.55 -3.17 -11.54
CA SER A 185 26.60 -4.33 -12.44
C SER A 185 25.85 -5.56 -11.93
N SER A 186 25.93 -5.85 -10.62
CA SER A 186 25.24 -7.01 -10.02
C SER A 186 23.70 -6.92 -10.11
N ILE A 187 23.13 -5.72 -10.07
CA ILE A 187 21.67 -5.51 -10.22
C ILE A 187 21.30 -5.67 -11.69
N ILE A 188 22.11 -5.12 -12.59
CA ILE A 188 21.94 -5.24 -14.05
C ILE A 188 21.94 -6.71 -14.48
N LYS A 189 22.91 -7.52 -14.03
CA LYS A 189 22.99 -8.95 -14.36
C LYS A 189 21.70 -9.69 -13.97
N LYS A 190 21.16 -9.42 -12.78
CA LYS A 190 19.88 -10.00 -12.32
C LYS A 190 18.70 -9.51 -13.13
N LEU A 191 18.69 -8.23 -13.48
CA LEU A 191 17.63 -7.65 -14.32
C LEU A 191 17.63 -8.26 -15.72
N LYS A 192 18.82 -8.47 -16.32
CA LYS A 192 19.01 -9.18 -17.60
C LYS A 192 18.42 -10.59 -17.55
N LEU A 193 18.71 -11.37 -16.51
CA LEU A 193 18.14 -12.71 -16.35
C LEU A 193 16.61 -12.68 -16.25
N LYS A 194 16.07 -11.75 -15.46
CA LYS A 194 14.61 -11.60 -15.32
C LYS A 194 13.93 -11.18 -16.62
N ALA A 195 14.54 -10.25 -17.36
CA ALA A 195 14.01 -9.75 -18.62
C ALA A 195 14.01 -10.80 -19.74
N LYS A 196 14.89 -11.82 -19.69
CA LYS A 196 14.86 -12.94 -20.63
C LYS A 196 13.57 -13.77 -20.52
N VAL A 197 13.03 -13.90 -19.31
CA VAL A 197 11.81 -14.69 -19.03
C VAL A 197 10.53 -13.87 -19.25
N MET A 198 10.64 -12.54 -19.30
CA MET A 198 9.49 -11.65 -19.49
C MET A 198 8.95 -11.69 -20.92
N ASN A 199 7.63 -11.68 -21.05
CA ASN A 199 6.99 -11.46 -22.34
C ASN A 199 7.14 -9.99 -22.79
N GLU A 200 6.95 -9.69 -24.06
CA GLU A 200 7.13 -8.32 -24.59
C GLU A 200 6.28 -7.26 -23.86
N ASN A 201 5.01 -7.59 -23.57
CA ASN A 201 4.12 -6.72 -22.81
C ASN A 201 4.59 -6.48 -21.37
N GLU A 202 5.34 -7.42 -20.78
CA GLU A 202 5.89 -7.28 -19.42
C GLU A 202 7.18 -6.45 -19.40
N LYS A 203 7.91 -6.42 -20.52
CA LYS A 203 9.13 -5.61 -20.71
C LYS A 203 8.84 -4.12 -20.85
N LEU A 204 7.60 -3.75 -21.22
CA LEU A 204 7.15 -2.36 -21.29
C LEU A 204 7.18 -1.71 -19.91
N CYS A 205 8.04 -0.70 -19.75
CA CYS A 205 8.26 -0.04 -18.47
C CYS A 205 8.39 1.49 -18.59
N ALA A 206 8.16 2.14 -17.45
CA ALA A 206 8.35 3.56 -17.22
C ALA A 206 9.49 3.78 -16.22
N LEU A 207 10.29 4.81 -16.47
CA LEU A 207 11.34 5.29 -15.58
C LEU A 207 10.81 6.45 -14.74
N LEU A 208 10.77 6.25 -13.43
CA LEU A 208 10.35 7.22 -12.43
C LEU A 208 11.59 7.88 -11.82
N VAL A 209 11.61 9.20 -11.76
CA VAL A 209 12.73 10.00 -11.25
C VAL A 209 12.22 10.98 -10.21
N ASP A 210 12.72 10.89 -8.98
CA ASP A 210 12.35 11.81 -7.90
C ASP A 210 13.47 11.92 -6.85
N GLU A 211 13.45 13.00 -6.07
CA GLU A 211 14.43 13.30 -5.04
C GLU A 211 13.87 13.13 -3.62
N ILE A 212 14.72 12.71 -2.69
CA ILE A 212 14.43 12.66 -1.26
C ILE A 212 15.45 13.48 -0.48
N SER A 213 14.98 14.32 0.44
CA SER A 213 15.86 15.02 1.39
C SER A 213 16.40 14.06 2.45
N ILE A 214 17.70 14.18 2.72
CA ILE A 214 18.44 13.35 3.68
C ILE A 214 19.18 14.23 4.69
N LYS A 215 19.53 13.65 5.84
CA LYS A 215 20.35 14.33 6.85
C LYS A 215 21.80 14.34 6.39
N LYS A 216 22.44 15.53 6.44
CA LYS A 216 23.88 15.69 6.21
C LYS A 216 24.64 14.97 7.32
N GLU A 217 25.31 13.88 6.97
CA GLU A 217 26.14 13.11 7.90
C GLU A 217 27.17 12.31 7.10
N VAL A 218 28.43 12.36 7.53
CA VAL A 218 29.52 11.60 6.91
C VAL A 218 29.83 10.40 7.80
N ASN A 219 29.88 9.21 7.19
CA ASN A 219 30.22 7.97 7.89
C ASN A 219 31.26 7.19 7.08
N TYR A 220 32.30 6.70 7.72
CA TYR A 220 33.27 5.81 7.08
C TYR A 220 32.70 4.40 6.92
N ASN A 221 32.72 3.88 5.68
CA ASN A 221 32.37 2.51 5.34
C ASN A 221 33.65 1.69 5.18
N ILE A 222 34.01 0.99 6.24
CA ILE A 222 35.21 0.14 6.35
C ILE A 222 35.30 -0.92 5.23
N LYS A 223 34.15 -1.44 4.76
CA LYS A 223 34.14 -2.54 3.77
C LYS A 223 34.54 -2.11 2.37
N GLU A 224 34.13 -0.90 2.00
CA GLU A 224 34.37 -0.33 0.67
C GLU A 224 35.50 0.71 0.73
N ASP A 225 36.11 0.89 1.91
CA ASP A 225 37.13 1.91 2.21
C ASP A 225 36.75 3.32 1.72
N ILE A 226 35.51 3.74 2.00
CA ILE A 226 34.94 4.98 1.48
C ILE A 226 34.22 5.77 2.57
N ALA A 227 34.41 7.09 2.59
CA ALA A 227 33.57 8.03 3.33
C ALA A 227 32.21 8.22 2.62
N GLU A 228 31.13 7.70 3.20
CA GLU A 228 29.75 7.90 2.75
C GLU A 228 29.21 9.22 3.31
N GLY A 229 28.33 9.92 2.58
CA GLY A 229 27.73 11.18 3.05
C GLY A 229 28.14 12.42 2.25
N TYR A 230 29.12 12.28 1.36
CA TYR A 230 29.49 13.30 0.38
C TYR A 230 28.70 13.17 -0.93
N GLU A 231 28.76 14.20 -1.77
CA GLU A 231 28.24 14.16 -3.13
C GLU A 231 28.91 13.04 -3.92
N ASP A 232 28.09 12.16 -4.47
CA ASP A 232 28.47 10.99 -5.23
C ASP A 232 27.45 10.79 -6.34
N LEU A 233 27.85 11.21 -7.55
CA LEU A 233 27.04 11.16 -8.75
C LEU A 233 27.26 9.84 -9.52
N GLY A 234 27.80 8.82 -8.86
CA GLY A 234 28.12 7.53 -9.46
C GLY A 234 29.25 7.67 -10.49
N HIS A 235 28.96 7.31 -11.74
CA HIS A 235 29.96 7.35 -12.82
C HIS A 235 30.43 8.76 -13.19
N LEU A 236 29.72 9.81 -12.75
CA LEU A 236 30.12 11.22 -12.95
C LEU A 236 31.08 11.73 -11.86
N GLY A 237 31.43 10.89 -10.89
CA GLY A 237 32.43 11.18 -9.87
C GLY A 237 31.86 11.71 -8.55
N ARG A 238 32.78 12.00 -7.63
CA ARG A 238 32.52 12.36 -6.24
C ARG A 238 33.10 13.73 -5.91
N LYS A 239 32.46 14.47 -5.01
CA LYS A 239 32.95 15.78 -4.53
C LYS A 239 32.87 15.88 -3.03
N GLY A 240 33.75 16.67 -2.40
CA GLY A 240 33.82 16.84 -0.94
C GLY A 240 32.66 17.61 -0.29
N ALA A 241 31.60 17.95 -1.03
CA ALA A 241 30.44 18.66 -0.48
C ALA A 241 29.49 17.65 0.22
N PRO A 242 29.01 17.93 1.45
CA PRO A 242 28.14 17.02 2.18
C PRO A 242 26.75 16.94 1.53
N ALA A 243 26.32 15.71 1.22
CA ALA A 243 25.05 15.46 0.55
C ALA A 243 23.85 15.69 1.49
N ASN A 244 22.81 16.33 0.97
CA ASN A 244 21.53 16.56 1.66
C ASN A 244 20.32 16.11 0.83
N THR A 245 20.54 15.61 -0.38
CA THR A 245 19.52 15.06 -1.27
C THR A 245 20.02 13.74 -1.87
N VAL A 246 19.06 12.88 -2.19
CA VAL A 246 19.29 11.67 -2.99
C VAL A 246 18.31 11.68 -4.15
N LEU A 247 18.82 11.60 -5.37
CA LEU A 247 18.03 11.42 -6.59
C LEU A 247 17.93 9.92 -6.88
N MET A 248 16.71 9.42 -7.05
CA MET A 248 16.41 8.00 -7.22
C MET A 248 15.84 7.72 -8.61
N PHE A 249 16.39 6.69 -9.27
CA PHE A 249 15.88 6.14 -10.53
C PHE A 249 15.16 4.82 -10.25
N TYR A 250 13.86 4.81 -10.49
CA TYR A 250 12.97 3.71 -10.13
C TYR A 250 12.23 3.22 -11.37
N ILE A 251 12.18 1.92 -11.59
CA ILE A 251 11.51 1.36 -12.78
C ILE A 251 10.20 0.67 -12.39
N ARG A 252 9.18 0.83 -13.23
CA ARG A 252 7.85 0.25 -13.05
C ARG A 252 7.32 -0.28 -14.39
N GLY A 253 6.68 -1.44 -14.38
CA GLY A 253 5.94 -1.92 -15.56
C GLY A 253 4.75 -1.01 -15.89
N ILE A 254 4.51 -0.77 -17.18
CA ILE A 254 3.37 0.05 -17.65
C ILE A 254 2.07 -0.75 -17.63
N LEU A 255 2.14 -2.02 -18.04
CA LEU A 255 0.99 -2.92 -18.10
C LEU A 255 0.93 -3.86 -16.90
N GLN A 256 2.10 -4.33 -16.45
CA GLN A 256 2.22 -5.25 -15.33
C GLN A 256 2.67 -4.55 -14.05
N ASN A 257 2.12 -4.98 -12.92
CA ASN A 257 2.40 -4.39 -11.61
C ASN A 257 3.70 -4.92 -10.99
N TRP A 258 4.82 -4.72 -11.67
CA TRP A 258 6.15 -4.95 -11.12
C TRP A 258 6.90 -3.61 -10.97
N ARG A 259 7.79 -3.55 -9.98
CA ARG A 259 8.56 -2.34 -9.67
C ARG A 259 9.88 -2.65 -9.00
N LEU A 260 10.92 -1.88 -9.33
CA LEU A 260 12.27 -2.10 -8.82
C LEU A 260 13.02 -0.76 -8.68
N PRO A 261 13.66 -0.49 -7.52
CA PRO A 261 14.63 0.58 -7.44
C PRO A 261 15.90 0.20 -8.21
N LEU A 262 16.28 0.97 -9.21
CA LEU A 262 17.42 0.65 -10.08
C LEU A 262 18.73 1.19 -9.51
N CYS A 263 18.82 2.51 -9.35
CA CYS A 263 20.01 3.19 -8.85
C CYS A 263 19.66 4.54 -8.21
N TYR A 264 20.60 5.10 -7.47
CA TYR A 264 20.46 6.41 -6.85
C TYR A 264 21.78 7.18 -6.91
N VAL A 265 21.74 8.50 -6.79
CA VAL A 265 22.91 9.35 -6.60
C VAL A 265 22.68 10.28 -5.40
N SER A 266 23.75 10.68 -4.72
CA SER A 266 23.67 11.63 -3.60
C SER A 266 24.30 12.96 -3.99
N SER A 267 23.65 14.08 -3.70
CA SER A 267 24.13 15.41 -4.09
C SER A 267 24.03 16.42 -2.96
N ALA A 268 24.86 17.46 -3.04
CA ALA A 268 24.79 18.63 -2.20
C ALA A 268 23.86 19.68 -2.84
N GLY A 269 22.56 19.50 -2.64
CA GLY A 269 21.48 20.31 -3.18
C GLY A 269 20.70 19.61 -4.29
N PRO A 270 19.70 20.26 -4.87
CA PRO A 270 18.98 19.73 -6.03
C PRO A 270 19.94 19.48 -7.19
N VAL A 271 19.84 18.31 -7.85
CA VAL A 271 20.77 17.94 -8.92
C VAL A 271 20.53 18.85 -10.14
N LYS A 272 21.59 19.40 -10.74
CA LYS A 272 21.48 20.29 -11.90
C LYS A 272 20.87 19.56 -13.10
N GLY A 273 20.04 20.26 -13.89
CA GLY A 273 19.33 19.66 -15.03
C GLY A 273 20.23 18.99 -16.08
N GLU A 274 21.43 19.52 -16.32
CA GLU A 274 22.43 18.92 -17.22
C GLU A 274 22.89 17.55 -16.73
N ILE A 275 23.12 17.44 -15.42
CA ILE A 275 23.54 16.20 -14.77
C ILE A 275 22.38 15.20 -14.78
N ILE A 276 21.15 15.63 -14.49
CA ILE A 276 19.96 14.78 -14.57
C ILE A 276 19.81 14.19 -15.98
N LYS A 277 19.99 14.99 -17.04
CA LYS A 277 19.98 14.49 -18.42
C LYS A 277 21.02 13.39 -18.63
N GLN A 278 22.28 13.62 -18.24
CA GLN A 278 23.35 12.63 -18.41
C GLN A 278 23.03 11.32 -17.68
N LEU A 279 22.53 11.42 -16.44
CA LEU A 279 22.12 10.27 -15.65
C LEU A 279 20.96 9.52 -16.29
N ILE A 280 19.91 10.21 -16.78
CA ILE A 280 18.80 9.61 -17.51
C ILE A 280 19.30 8.81 -18.72
N ILE A 281 20.16 9.41 -19.55
CA ILE A 281 20.72 8.74 -20.72
C ILE A 281 21.50 7.48 -20.32
N SER A 282 22.32 7.55 -19.27
CA SER A 282 23.08 6.38 -18.78
C SER A 282 22.17 5.24 -18.31
N VAL A 283 21.06 5.58 -17.64
CA VAL A 283 20.06 4.62 -17.16
C VAL A 283 19.30 4.01 -18.34
N LEU A 284 18.90 4.79 -19.33
CA LEU A 284 18.21 4.30 -20.52
C LEU A 284 19.09 3.33 -21.32
N LYS A 285 20.38 3.64 -21.51
CA LYS A 285 21.35 2.72 -22.13
C LYS A 285 21.39 1.38 -21.39
N THR A 286 21.51 1.45 -20.07
CA THR A 286 21.55 0.25 -19.20
C THR A 286 20.28 -0.59 -19.30
N LEU A 287 19.10 0.05 -19.33
CA LEU A 287 17.81 -0.65 -19.44
C LEU A 287 17.63 -1.30 -20.82
N LYS A 288 18.09 -0.64 -21.88
CA LYS A 288 18.10 -1.18 -23.24
C LYS A 288 19.00 -2.42 -23.33
N GLU A 289 20.19 -2.38 -22.74
CA GLU A 289 21.06 -3.57 -22.62
C GLU A 289 20.41 -4.72 -21.84
N CYS A 290 19.47 -4.41 -20.94
CA CYS A 290 18.69 -5.41 -20.21
C CYS A 290 17.56 -6.02 -21.03
N ASN A 291 17.34 -5.61 -22.28
CA ASN A 291 16.18 -5.98 -23.09
C ASN A 291 14.84 -5.53 -22.47
N LEU A 292 14.84 -4.39 -21.76
CA LEU A 292 13.62 -3.74 -21.29
C LEU A 292 13.24 -2.60 -22.24
N ILE A 293 11.93 -2.42 -22.44
CA ILE A 293 11.39 -1.45 -23.39
C ILE A 293 10.86 -0.27 -22.59
N VAL A 294 11.68 0.78 -22.47
CA VAL A 294 11.28 2.00 -21.77
C VAL A 294 10.45 2.86 -22.71
N LYS A 295 9.19 3.12 -22.35
CA LYS A 295 8.26 3.95 -23.15
C LYS A 295 7.92 5.27 -22.51
N ALA A 296 8.15 5.44 -21.21
CA ALA A 296 7.84 6.69 -20.52
C ALA A 296 8.88 7.07 -19.48
N ILE A 297 9.07 8.37 -19.29
CA ILE A 297 9.72 8.96 -18.11
C ILE A 297 8.68 9.74 -17.34
N VAL A 298 8.64 9.53 -16.03
CA VAL A 298 7.74 10.21 -15.11
C VAL A 298 8.56 10.94 -14.05
N CYS A 299 8.44 12.27 -14.01
CA CYS A 299 9.14 13.13 -13.06
C CYS A 299 8.22 14.20 -12.46
N ASP A 300 8.70 14.90 -11.42
CA ASP A 300 7.99 16.06 -10.89
C ASP A 300 8.25 17.30 -11.78
N GLN A 301 7.56 18.40 -11.48
CA GLN A 301 7.70 19.64 -12.24
C GLN A 301 8.76 20.61 -11.69
N GLY A 302 9.76 20.10 -10.96
CA GLY A 302 10.88 20.88 -10.46
C GLY A 302 11.62 21.61 -11.59
N SER A 303 12.23 22.76 -11.29
CA SER A 303 12.97 23.57 -12.28
C SER A 303 14.08 22.77 -12.98
N ASN A 304 14.84 21.98 -12.23
CA ASN A 304 15.92 21.14 -12.77
C ASN A 304 15.39 20.00 -13.65
N ASN A 305 14.27 19.37 -13.25
CA ASN A 305 13.62 18.34 -14.06
C ASN A 305 13.08 18.92 -15.38
N ARG A 306 12.41 20.07 -15.34
CA ARG A 306 11.98 20.78 -16.56
C ARG A 306 13.15 21.12 -17.47
N LYS A 307 14.28 21.60 -16.90
CA LYS A 307 15.50 21.88 -17.67
C LYS A 307 16.05 20.60 -18.31
N ALA A 308 16.13 19.49 -17.56
CA ALA A 308 16.60 18.21 -18.07
C ALA A 308 15.74 17.69 -19.24
N ILE A 309 14.41 17.75 -19.08
CA ILE A 309 13.44 17.37 -20.13
C ILE A 309 13.60 18.22 -21.38
N ALA A 310 13.74 19.55 -21.23
CA ALA A 310 13.97 20.45 -22.36
C ALA A 310 15.30 20.13 -23.08
N LEU A 311 16.36 19.83 -22.32
CA LEU A 311 17.66 19.42 -22.89
C LEU A 311 17.65 18.02 -23.54
N LEU A 312 16.66 17.18 -23.24
CA LEU A 312 16.40 15.91 -23.93
C LEU A 312 15.62 16.13 -25.25
N GLY A 313 15.03 17.31 -25.47
CA GLY A 313 14.30 17.67 -26.69
C GLY A 313 12.77 17.55 -26.59
N ALA A 314 12.23 17.18 -25.43
CA ALA A 314 10.78 17.13 -25.23
C ALA A 314 10.22 18.53 -24.88
N THR A 315 9.13 18.89 -25.54
CA THR A 315 8.45 20.18 -25.39
C THR A 315 6.95 19.96 -25.17
N ILE A 316 6.21 21.03 -24.89
CA ILE A 316 4.74 20.96 -24.74
C ILE A 316 4.09 20.49 -26.06
N ASN A 317 4.61 20.95 -27.21
CA ASN A 317 4.10 20.59 -28.52
C ASN A 317 4.51 19.18 -28.94
N ASN A 318 5.71 18.74 -28.58
CA ASN A 318 6.16 17.37 -28.81
C ASN A 318 6.69 16.79 -27.50
N PRO A 319 5.84 16.12 -26.69
CA PRO A 319 6.19 15.62 -25.36
C PRO A 319 6.97 14.30 -25.42
N VAL A 320 7.67 14.06 -26.52
CA VAL A 320 8.40 12.84 -26.83
C VAL A 320 9.81 13.23 -27.26
N PHE A 321 10.80 12.47 -26.79
CA PHE A 321 12.15 12.55 -27.33
C PHE A 321 12.58 11.18 -27.84
N ASN A 322 13.45 11.19 -28.86
CA ASN A 322 13.99 9.96 -29.42
C ASN A 322 15.28 9.56 -28.68
N PHE A 323 15.37 8.29 -28.32
CA PHE A 323 16.56 7.69 -27.74
C PHE A 323 16.88 6.38 -28.47
N ASP A 324 17.97 6.35 -29.21
CA ASP A 324 18.43 5.22 -30.03
C ASP A 324 17.31 4.55 -30.85
N GLY A 325 16.51 5.35 -31.57
CA GLY A 325 15.41 4.89 -32.41
C GLY A 325 14.11 4.58 -31.66
N SER A 326 14.10 4.68 -30.33
CA SER A 326 12.90 4.49 -29.51
C SER A 326 12.32 5.83 -29.04
N ASN A 327 11.03 6.02 -29.24
CA ASN A 327 10.31 7.18 -28.72
C ASN A 327 9.99 7.01 -27.23
N ILE A 328 10.40 7.99 -26.42
CA ILE A 328 10.17 8.02 -24.98
C ILE A 328 9.26 9.19 -24.64
N HIS A 329 8.12 8.87 -24.04
CA HIS A 329 7.07 9.81 -23.64
C HIS A 329 7.40 10.45 -22.29
N VAL A 330 7.30 11.78 -22.19
CA VAL A 330 7.55 12.50 -20.93
C VAL A 330 6.24 12.83 -20.24
N ILE A 331 6.11 12.48 -18.97
CA ILE A 331 4.89 12.70 -18.18
C ILE A 331 5.30 13.37 -16.86
N TYR A 332 4.63 14.46 -16.50
CA TYR A 332 4.75 15.03 -15.16
C TYR A 332 3.73 14.40 -14.22
N ASP A 333 4.12 14.26 -12.96
CA ASP A 333 3.25 13.66 -11.96
C ASP A 333 1.95 14.44 -11.74
N SER A 334 0.82 13.79 -12.06
CA SER A 334 -0.51 14.40 -12.03
C SER A 334 -0.94 14.84 -10.62
N PRO A 335 -0.74 14.04 -9.54
CA PRO A 335 -0.89 14.50 -8.16
C PRO A 335 -0.12 15.79 -7.82
N HIS A 336 1.15 15.87 -8.21
CA HIS A 336 1.97 17.08 -8.02
C HIS A 336 1.44 18.27 -8.82
N LEU A 337 1.03 18.07 -10.08
CA LEU A 337 0.42 19.13 -10.91
C LEU A 337 -0.87 19.67 -10.28
N LEU A 338 -1.75 18.79 -9.79
CA LEU A 338 -3.01 19.19 -9.13
C LEU A 338 -2.76 20.03 -7.87
N LYS A 339 -1.78 19.62 -7.07
CA LYS A 339 -1.34 20.36 -5.88
C LYS A 339 -0.82 21.76 -6.25
N SER A 340 0.00 21.86 -7.28
CA SER A 340 0.53 23.14 -7.78
C SER A 340 -0.58 24.03 -8.34
N LEU A 341 -1.52 23.46 -9.10
CA LEU A 341 -2.70 24.17 -9.61
C LEU A 341 -3.52 24.74 -8.46
N ARG A 342 -3.79 23.95 -7.42
CA ARG A 342 -4.48 24.42 -6.21
C ARG A 342 -3.72 25.58 -5.57
N ASN A 343 -2.41 25.44 -5.36
CA ASN A 343 -1.61 26.46 -4.68
C ASN A 343 -1.56 27.78 -5.46
N ASN A 344 -1.52 27.73 -6.80
CA ASN A 344 -1.61 28.92 -7.64
C ASN A 344 -3.02 29.50 -7.64
N PHE A 345 -4.07 28.66 -7.70
CA PHE A 345 -5.46 29.12 -7.65
C PHE A 345 -5.80 29.83 -6.33
N MET A 346 -5.21 29.39 -5.22
CA MET A 346 -5.33 30.04 -3.92
C MET A 346 -4.66 31.42 -3.81
N ASN A 347 -3.77 31.77 -4.74
CA ASN A 347 -3.05 33.04 -4.67
C ASN A 347 -3.95 34.16 -5.18
N GLU A 348 -4.38 35.05 -4.29
CA GLU A 348 -5.29 36.15 -4.58
C GLU A 348 -4.73 37.16 -5.61
N ASN A 349 -3.40 37.20 -5.77
CA ASN A 349 -2.75 38.04 -6.79
C ASN A 349 -2.87 37.47 -8.22
N LEU A 350 -3.34 36.23 -8.37
CA LEU A 350 -3.46 35.55 -9.65
C LEU A 350 -4.92 35.49 -10.10
N HIS A 351 -5.20 36.05 -11.26
CA HIS A 351 -6.51 36.01 -11.90
C HIS A 351 -6.51 34.98 -13.02
N PHE A 352 -7.31 33.93 -12.86
CA PHE A 352 -7.43 32.85 -13.82
C PHE A 352 -8.62 33.09 -14.74
N VAL A 353 -8.39 32.84 -16.02
CA VAL A 353 -9.39 33.00 -17.08
C VAL A 353 -9.29 31.80 -18.01
N TYR A 354 -10.42 31.27 -18.48
CA TYR A 354 -10.43 30.14 -19.42
C TYR A 354 -11.52 30.27 -20.48
N GLY A 355 -11.36 29.52 -21.57
CA GLY A 355 -12.25 29.54 -22.73
C GLY A 355 -12.13 30.80 -23.59
N GLU A 356 -12.82 30.77 -24.72
CA GLU A 356 -12.85 31.88 -25.69
C GLU A 356 -13.55 33.11 -25.10
N GLU A 357 -14.64 32.89 -24.38
CA GLU A 357 -15.44 33.90 -23.66
C GLU A 357 -14.73 34.53 -22.45
N GLN A 358 -13.45 34.22 -22.20
CA GLN A 358 -12.66 34.75 -21.09
C GLN A 358 -13.37 34.61 -19.71
N LYS A 359 -13.84 33.39 -19.41
CA LYS A 359 -14.53 33.04 -18.15
C LYS A 359 -13.58 33.20 -16.96
N ARG A 360 -13.87 34.15 -16.09
CA ARG A 360 -13.08 34.43 -14.87
C ARG A 360 -13.47 33.47 -13.75
N ILE A 361 -12.49 32.98 -12.99
CA ILE A 361 -12.69 32.14 -11.81
C ILE A 361 -12.06 32.80 -10.57
N SER A 362 -12.53 32.45 -9.38
CA SER A 362 -12.04 33.04 -8.13
C SER A 362 -11.99 32.03 -6.98
N TRP A 363 -10.87 32.04 -6.24
CA TRP A 363 -10.75 31.31 -4.97
C TRP A 363 -11.71 31.83 -3.90
N VAL A 364 -12.11 33.10 -4.01
CA VAL A 364 -13.08 33.72 -3.10
C VAL A 364 -14.42 33.01 -3.18
N ASP A 365 -14.83 32.54 -4.36
CA ASP A 365 -16.09 31.79 -4.52
C ASP A 365 -16.07 30.48 -3.71
N VAL A 366 -14.93 29.76 -3.73
CA VAL A 366 -14.73 28.53 -2.95
C VAL A 366 -14.76 28.83 -1.44
N THR A 367 -14.13 29.94 -1.03
CA THR A 367 -14.10 30.36 0.37
C THR A 367 -15.49 30.77 0.86
N LYS A 368 -16.24 31.54 0.07
CA LYS A 368 -17.61 31.94 0.37
C LYS A 368 -18.54 30.72 0.45
N ALA A 369 -18.45 29.81 -0.52
CA ALA A 369 -19.23 28.57 -0.50
C ALA A 369 -18.95 27.72 0.75
N TYR A 370 -17.69 27.62 1.17
CA TYR A 370 -17.33 26.95 2.42
C TYR A 370 -17.92 27.63 3.65
N ASN A 371 -17.88 28.97 3.72
CA ASN A 371 -18.42 29.71 4.86
C ASN A 371 -19.95 29.56 4.95
N ILE A 372 -20.67 29.62 3.82
CA ILE A 372 -22.13 29.41 3.78
C ILE A 372 -22.48 27.97 4.21
N ASP A 373 -21.77 26.97 3.68
CA ASP A 373 -21.93 25.57 4.11
C ASP A 373 -21.61 25.39 5.61
N GLN A 374 -20.62 26.12 6.13
CA GLN A 374 -20.25 26.04 7.55
C GLN A 374 -21.33 26.66 8.46
N SER A 375 -22.09 27.65 7.99
CA SER A 375 -23.18 28.25 8.76
C SER A 375 -24.46 27.41 8.83
N SER A 376 -24.58 26.34 8.03
CA SER A 376 -25.77 25.47 8.05
C SER A 376 -25.93 24.75 9.40
N ALA A 377 -27.13 24.80 9.97
CA ALA A 377 -27.40 24.32 11.33
C ALA A 377 -27.53 22.79 11.40
N THR A 378 -28.20 22.19 10.41
CA THR A 378 -28.61 20.79 10.42
C THR A 378 -27.83 19.92 9.44
N THR A 379 -27.53 20.42 8.24
CA THR A 379 -26.84 19.65 7.21
C THR A 379 -25.83 20.47 6.40
N ARG A 380 -24.60 19.96 6.36
CA ARG A 380 -23.51 20.40 5.48
C ARG A 380 -23.40 19.55 4.22
N SER A 381 -23.25 20.19 3.08
CA SER A 381 -22.92 19.61 1.78
C SER A 381 -21.43 19.22 1.68
N LEU A 382 -20.51 20.00 2.28
CA LEU A 382 -19.06 19.83 2.18
C LEU A 382 -18.44 19.07 3.37
N ILE A 383 -18.94 17.86 3.65
CA ILE A 383 -18.57 17.04 4.83
C ILE A 383 -17.07 16.71 4.91
N ARG A 384 -16.36 16.69 3.77
CA ARG A 384 -14.92 16.39 3.71
C ARG A 384 -14.04 17.64 3.79
N ILE A 385 -14.60 18.81 3.54
CA ILE A 385 -13.87 20.07 3.50
C ILE A 385 -13.87 20.69 4.90
N THR A 386 -12.69 21.09 5.31
CA THR A 386 -12.41 21.69 6.62
C THR A 386 -11.62 22.97 6.42
N GLU A 387 -11.48 23.76 7.46
CA GLU A 387 -10.62 24.96 7.48
C GLU A 387 -9.21 24.72 6.91
N LYS A 388 -8.60 23.56 7.21
CA LYS A 388 -7.27 23.15 6.67
C LYS A 388 -7.20 23.02 5.14
N HIS A 389 -8.34 22.96 4.45
CA HIS A 389 -8.41 22.95 2.99
C HIS A 389 -8.41 24.36 2.41
N ILE A 390 -9.15 25.27 3.06
CA ILE A 390 -9.35 26.65 2.64
C ILE A 390 -8.17 27.53 3.06
N ARG A 391 -7.66 27.32 4.27
CA ARG A 391 -6.53 28.06 4.87
C ARG A 391 -5.42 27.10 5.36
N PRO A 392 -4.77 26.34 4.46
CA PRO A 392 -3.70 25.40 4.79
C PRO A 392 -2.41 26.12 5.22
N ASN A 393 -1.73 25.56 6.22
CA ASN A 393 -0.34 25.93 6.52
C ASN A 393 0.65 25.35 5.47
N CYS A 394 1.94 25.69 5.56
CA CYS A 394 2.96 25.26 4.59
C CYS A 394 3.05 23.74 4.41
N PHE A 395 2.98 22.95 5.49
CA PHE A 395 2.99 21.49 5.41
C PHE A 395 1.68 20.92 4.83
N GLN A 396 0.54 21.52 5.17
CA GLN A 396 -0.77 21.13 4.65
C GLN A 396 -0.91 21.46 3.16
N LYS A 397 -0.24 22.50 2.66
CA LYS A 397 -0.13 22.81 1.22
C LYS A 397 0.54 21.68 0.43
N MET A 398 1.36 20.85 1.08
CA MET A 398 2.00 19.71 0.42
C MET A 398 1.07 18.50 0.25
N ARG A 399 -0.04 18.42 0.98
CA ARG A 399 -0.94 17.26 0.94
C ARG A 399 -1.82 17.27 -0.31
N VAL A 400 -1.56 16.35 -1.23
CA VAL A 400 -2.38 16.13 -2.45
C VAL A 400 -3.85 15.87 -2.11
N LEU A 401 -4.12 15.13 -1.02
CA LEU A 401 -5.48 14.84 -0.57
C LEU A 401 -6.35 16.11 -0.48
N TYR A 402 -5.81 17.19 0.07
CA TYR A 402 -6.56 18.43 0.22
C TYR A 402 -6.82 19.11 -1.13
N ALA A 403 -5.87 19.05 -2.05
CA ALA A 403 -6.07 19.57 -3.41
C ALA A 403 -7.14 18.78 -4.17
N ALA A 404 -7.10 17.44 -4.11
CA ALA A 404 -8.10 16.58 -4.74
C ALA A 404 -9.50 16.76 -4.15
N GLN A 405 -9.62 17.03 -2.85
CA GLN A 405 -10.91 17.29 -2.21
C GLN A 405 -11.49 18.65 -2.58
N ILE A 406 -10.65 19.68 -2.74
CA ILE A 406 -11.07 20.99 -3.26
C ILE A 406 -11.55 20.89 -4.70
N PHE A 407 -10.80 20.21 -5.57
CA PHE A 407 -11.20 19.98 -6.95
C PHE A 407 -12.13 18.77 -7.12
N SER A 408 -13.13 18.65 -6.25
CA SER A 408 -14.05 17.50 -6.28
C SER A 408 -15.42 17.86 -6.84
N HIS A 409 -16.10 16.85 -7.40
CA HIS A 409 -17.49 16.98 -7.84
C HIS A 409 -18.42 17.56 -6.77
N SER A 410 -18.21 17.22 -5.50
CA SER A 410 -19.04 17.73 -4.40
C SER A 410 -18.87 19.23 -4.17
N VAL A 411 -17.67 19.78 -4.37
CA VAL A 411 -17.44 21.23 -4.29
C VAL A 411 -18.11 21.94 -5.46
N SER A 412 -17.97 21.42 -6.68
CA SER A 412 -18.67 21.95 -7.85
C SER A 412 -20.19 21.97 -7.65
N ALA A 413 -20.78 20.84 -7.27
CA ALA A 413 -22.23 20.71 -7.05
C ALA A 413 -22.75 21.69 -5.98
N THR A 414 -21.97 21.90 -4.92
CA THR A 414 -22.29 22.85 -3.85
C THR A 414 -22.31 24.28 -4.38
N ILE A 415 -21.27 24.69 -5.11
CA ILE A 415 -21.20 26.06 -5.67
C ILE A 415 -22.33 26.29 -6.68
N LYS A 416 -22.64 25.31 -7.55
CA LYS A 416 -23.78 25.41 -8.47
C LYS A 416 -25.09 25.60 -7.72
N THR A 417 -25.33 24.78 -6.70
CA THR A 417 -26.55 24.89 -5.88
C THR A 417 -26.66 26.24 -5.18
N LEU A 418 -25.55 26.79 -4.68
CA LEU A 418 -25.52 28.12 -4.07
C LEU A 418 -25.81 29.25 -5.06
N VAL A 419 -25.40 29.10 -6.33
CA VAL A 419 -25.72 30.04 -7.40
C VAL A 419 -27.20 29.92 -7.77
N ASP A 420 -27.73 28.70 -7.92
CA ASP A 420 -29.12 28.44 -8.30
C ASP A 420 -30.11 28.91 -7.22
N THR A 421 -29.75 28.76 -5.94
CA THR A 421 -30.52 29.25 -4.77
C THR A 421 -30.32 30.74 -4.49
N LYS A 422 -29.43 31.41 -5.23
CA LYS A 422 -29.06 32.83 -5.05
C LYS A 422 -28.42 33.18 -3.69
N GLU A 423 -28.00 32.19 -2.89
CA GLU A 423 -27.24 32.43 -1.65
C GLU A 423 -25.80 32.90 -1.92
N LEU A 424 -25.24 32.54 -3.09
CA LEU A 424 -23.94 33.03 -3.54
C LEU A 424 -24.09 33.93 -4.77
N ILE A 425 -24.12 35.23 -4.54
CA ILE A 425 -24.13 36.23 -5.61
C ILE A 425 -22.68 36.51 -6.02
N SER A 426 -22.25 35.90 -7.13
CA SER A 426 -20.94 36.13 -7.73
C SER A 426 -20.98 35.85 -9.24
N LEU A 427 -20.44 36.78 -10.03
CA LEU A 427 -20.35 36.64 -11.49
C LEU A 427 -19.39 35.51 -11.90
N THR A 428 -18.47 35.08 -11.02
CA THR A 428 -17.46 34.06 -11.32
C THR A 428 -17.81 32.68 -10.78
N ALA A 429 -18.80 32.55 -9.89
CA ALA A 429 -19.06 31.30 -9.18
C ALA A 429 -19.46 30.14 -10.10
N SER A 430 -20.30 30.40 -11.11
CA SER A 430 -20.70 29.37 -12.09
C SER A 430 -19.49 28.84 -12.89
N HIS A 431 -18.62 29.75 -13.34
CA HIS A 431 -17.38 29.40 -14.04
C HIS A 431 -16.40 28.64 -13.12
N THR A 432 -16.26 29.08 -11.87
CA THR A 432 -15.45 28.38 -10.86
C THR A 432 -15.95 26.95 -10.65
N ALA A 433 -17.27 26.74 -10.57
CA ALA A 433 -17.86 25.42 -10.39
C ALA A 433 -17.66 24.51 -11.62
N ASP A 434 -17.81 25.04 -12.84
CA ASP A 434 -17.57 24.31 -14.09
C ASP A 434 -16.11 23.85 -14.18
N LEU A 435 -15.14 24.74 -13.92
CA LEU A 435 -13.73 24.38 -13.94
C LEU A 435 -13.40 23.29 -12.92
N ILE A 436 -13.90 23.42 -11.68
CA ILE A 436 -13.70 22.40 -10.63
C ILE A 436 -14.21 21.02 -11.09
N SER A 437 -15.37 20.98 -11.76
CA SER A 437 -15.93 19.74 -12.30
C SER A 437 -15.05 19.14 -13.39
N ARG A 438 -14.55 19.97 -14.32
CA ARG A 438 -13.64 19.53 -15.40
C ARG A 438 -12.32 18.99 -14.84
N ILE A 439 -11.77 19.63 -13.80
CA ILE A 439 -10.56 19.14 -13.12
C ILE A 439 -10.81 17.82 -12.38
N ASP A 440 -11.97 17.64 -11.72
CA ASP A 440 -12.35 16.35 -11.07
C ASP A 440 -12.36 15.21 -12.11
N LYS A 441 -13.00 15.44 -13.26
CA LYS A 441 -13.07 14.46 -14.37
C LYS A 441 -11.68 14.13 -14.91
N LEU A 442 -10.85 15.15 -15.16
CA LEU A 442 -9.47 14.97 -15.62
C LEU A 442 -8.64 14.16 -14.62
N PHE A 443 -8.65 14.55 -13.34
CA PHE A 443 -7.80 13.90 -12.34
C PHE A 443 -8.19 12.43 -12.11
N ASP A 444 -9.47 12.12 -12.22
CA ASP A 444 -9.96 10.74 -12.22
C ASP A 444 -9.47 9.95 -13.44
N ALA A 445 -9.52 10.54 -14.64
CA ALA A 445 -9.02 9.94 -15.86
C ALA A 445 -7.50 9.69 -15.81
N LEU A 446 -6.74 10.56 -15.14
CA LEU A 446 -5.28 10.43 -14.94
C LEU A 446 -4.89 9.47 -13.79
N ASN A 447 -5.86 8.92 -13.04
CA ASN A 447 -5.59 8.06 -11.88
C ASN A 447 -6.43 6.78 -11.88
N SER A 448 -6.66 6.20 -13.06
CA SER A 448 -7.39 4.94 -13.22
C SER A 448 -6.58 3.74 -12.67
N ARG A 449 -7.19 2.97 -11.77
CA ARG A 449 -6.53 1.86 -11.03
C ARG A 449 -7.11 0.49 -11.33
N TYR A 450 -8.39 0.42 -11.69
CA TYR A 450 -9.12 -0.83 -11.87
C TYR A 450 -9.89 -0.79 -13.18
N LEU A 451 -9.98 -1.93 -13.85
CA LEU A 451 -10.71 -2.08 -15.11
C LEU A 451 -12.22 -1.76 -14.95
N GLY A 452 -12.82 -2.27 -13.88
CA GLY A 452 -14.25 -2.15 -13.60
C GLY A 452 -14.60 -1.11 -12.55
N ASP A 453 -13.94 0.07 -12.55
CA ASP A 453 -14.27 1.11 -11.56
C ASP A 453 -15.75 1.56 -11.71
N PRO A 454 -16.51 1.65 -10.60
CA PRO A 454 -17.90 2.11 -10.64
C PRO A 454 -18.02 3.56 -11.12
N LYS A 455 -17.02 4.41 -10.88
CA LYS A 455 -16.99 5.77 -11.43
C LYS A 455 -16.45 5.70 -12.86
N LYS A 456 -17.31 5.97 -13.85
CA LYS A 456 -16.99 5.88 -15.28
C LYS A 456 -15.71 6.64 -15.66
N ASN A 457 -15.47 7.80 -15.06
CA ASN A 457 -14.29 8.64 -15.35
C ASN A 457 -12.97 8.08 -14.79
N ARG A 458 -13.00 7.05 -13.92
CA ARG A 458 -11.82 6.39 -13.34
C ARG A 458 -11.48 5.07 -14.02
N ARG A 459 -12.21 4.73 -15.08
CA ARG A 459 -11.91 3.55 -15.89
C ARG A 459 -10.64 3.82 -16.71
N PRO A 460 -9.93 2.76 -17.14
CA PRO A 460 -8.74 2.91 -17.97
C PRO A 460 -9.08 3.50 -19.34
N LEU A 461 -8.06 4.05 -20.00
CA LEU A 461 -8.08 4.20 -21.45
C LEU A 461 -8.24 2.82 -22.08
N SER A 462 -9.13 2.68 -23.06
CA SER A 462 -9.42 1.38 -23.65
C SER A 462 -9.93 1.51 -25.08
N ILE A 463 -9.59 0.52 -25.91
CA ILE A 463 -10.14 0.40 -27.27
C ILE A 463 -11.66 0.19 -27.27
N PHE A 464 -12.23 -0.28 -26.16
CA PHE A 464 -13.67 -0.52 -26.04
C PHE A 464 -14.46 0.72 -25.60
N ASN A 465 -13.78 1.75 -25.11
CA ASN A 465 -14.44 2.95 -24.59
C ASN A 465 -13.55 4.19 -24.75
N SER A 466 -13.91 5.05 -25.70
CA SER A 466 -13.24 6.31 -25.98
C SER A 466 -13.55 7.43 -24.97
N HIS A 467 -14.50 7.23 -24.05
CA HIS A 467 -14.92 8.28 -23.09
C HIS A 467 -13.77 8.94 -22.33
N ILE A 468 -12.77 8.15 -21.91
CA ILE A 468 -11.59 8.68 -21.19
C ILE A 468 -10.67 9.46 -22.14
N GLU A 469 -10.52 8.99 -23.39
CA GLU A 469 -9.74 9.67 -24.43
C GLU A 469 -10.36 11.05 -24.72
N THR A 470 -11.69 11.13 -24.86
CA THR A 470 -12.43 12.39 -25.02
C THR A 470 -12.25 13.33 -23.83
N ILE A 471 -12.33 12.84 -22.58
CA ILE A 471 -12.07 13.67 -21.39
C ILE A 471 -10.66 14.28 -21.44
N LEU A 472 -9.66 13.50 -21.84
CA LEU A 472 -8.28 13.97 -21.95
C LEU A 472 -8.13 15.02 -23.06
N GLU A 473 -8.74 14.83 -24.23
CA GLU A 473 -8.72 15.79 -25.34
C GLU A 473 -9.42 17.11 -24.99
N GLU A 474 -10.62 17.04 -24.41
CA GLU A 474 -11.35 18.22 -23.91
C GLU A 474 -10.54 18.96 -22.84
N SER A 475 -9.90 18.22 -21.94
CA SER A 475 -9.05 18.79 -20.91
C SER A 475 -7.80 19.43 -21.51
N LEU A 476 -7.19 18.84 -22.54
CA LEU A 476 -6.05 19.45 -23.24
C LEU A 476 -6.44 20.81 -23.83
N ASN A 477 -7.61 20.90 -24.46
CA ASN A 477 -8.12 22.15 -25.02
C ASN A 477 -8.46 23.17 -23.93
N LEU A 478 -9.07 22.72 -22.82
CA LEU A 478 -9.29 23.56 -21.64
C LEU A 478 -7.98 24.16 -21.15
N PHE A 479 -6.95 23.35 -20.89
CA PHE A 479 -5.67 23.83 -20.36
C PHE A 479 -4.90 24.73 -21.33
N LYS A 480 -5.08 24.57 -22.65
CA LYS A 480 -4.57 25.53 -23.66
C LYS A 480 -5.26 26.90 -23.55
N SER A 481 -6.54 26.92 -23.22
CA SER A 481 -7.33 28.15 -23.09
C SER A 481 -7.08 28.91 -21.79
N ILE A 482 -6.51 28.27 -20.76
CA ILE A 482 -6.28 28.91 -19.47
C ILE A 482 -5.19 29.98 -19.59
N LYS A 483 -5.54 31.21 -19.21
CA LYS A 483 -4.63 32.34 -19.07
C LYS A 483 -4.64 32.80 -17.62
N VAL A 484 -3.48 33.19 -17.11
CA VAL A 484 -3.32 33.68 -15.73
C VAL A 484 -2.70 35.06 -15.76
N TYR A 485 -3.31 36.00 -15.06
CA TYR A 485 -2.86 37.38 -14.99
C TYR A 485 -2.43 37.73 -13.57
N GLU A 486 -1.36 38.51 -13.45
CA GLU A 486 -0.92 39.12 -12.20
C GLU A 486 -0.74 40.62 -12.44
N LYS A 487 -1.43 41.46 -11.66
CA LYS A 487 -1.45 42.92 -11.86
C LYS A 487 -1.72 43.30 -13.34
N ASN A 488 -2.73 42.65 -13.93
CA ASN A 488 -3.15 42.80 -15.34
C ASN A 488 -2.12 42.40 -16.41
N LYS A 489 -0.99 41.80 -16.04
CA LYS A 489 -0.01 41.26 -17.00
C LYS A 489 -0.15 39.74 -17.09
N LEU A 490 -0.07 39.21 -18.32
CA LEU A 490 -0.10 37.76 -18.54
C LEU A 490 1.13 37.11 -17.90
N ARG A 491 0.89 36.22 -16.94
CA ARG A 491 1.93 35.48 -16.25
C ARG A 491 2.20 34.15 -16.96
N LYS A 492 3.33 34.07 -17.65
CA LYS A 492 3.75 32.87 -18.39
C LYS A 492 4.36 31.77 -17.51
N ASN A 493 4.79 32.11 -16.29
CA ASN A 493 5.50 31.18 -15.40
C ASN A 493 4.58 30.30 -14.52
N ILE A 494 3.37 29.97 -14.99
CA ILE A 494 2.45 29.06 -14.30
C ILE A 494 2.66 27.65 -14.85
N TYR A 495 3.77 27.04 -14.44
CA TYR A 495 4.24 25.80 -15.04
C TYR A 495 3.21 24.67 -14.94
N CYS A 496 2.42 24.56 -13.87
CA CYS A 496 1.46 23.46 -13.74
C CYS A 496 0.44 23.37 -14.88
N ILE A 497 0.10 24.50 -15.53
CA ILE A 497 -0.78 24.52 -16.70
C ILE A 497 -0.08 23.84 -17.88
N GLU A 498 1.14 24.27 -18.21
CA GLU A 498 1.97 23.64 -19.25
C GLU A 498 2.26 22.17 -18.94
N GLY A 499 2.44 21.84 -17.66
CA GLY A 499 2.68 20.48 -17.19
C GLY A 499 1.50 19.56 -17.43
N PHE A 500 0.27 20.04 -17.21
CA PHE A 500 -0.95 19.30 -17.58
C PHE A 500 -1.05 19.14 -19.11
N GLN A 501 -0.83 20.20 -19.89
CA GLN A 501 -0.86 20.11 -21.35
C GLN A 501 0.13 19.06 -21.88
N LEU A 502 1.38 19.11 -21.42
CA LEU A 502 2.43 18.18 -21.80
C LEU A 502 2.06 16.74 -21.42
N SER A 503 1.65 16.51 -20.16
CA SER A 503 1.36 15.17 -19.65
C SER A 503 0.14 14.54 -20.32
N ILE A 504 -0.94 15.30 -20.52
CA ILE A 504 -2.15 14.83 -21.20
C ILE A 504 -1.82 14.44 -22.64
N LYS A 505 -1.13 15.32 -23.37
CA LYS A 505 -0.71 15.05 -24.75
C LYS A 505 0.20 13.82 -24.83
N SER A 506 1.14 13.70 -23.89
CA SER A 506 2.06 12.58 -23.80
C SER A 506 1.34 11.24 -23.56
N ILE A 507 0.35 11.22 -22.66
CA ILE A 507 -0.46 10.03 -22.36
C ILE A 507 -1.30 9.62 -23.57
N LEU A 508 -1.92 10.57 -24.27
CA LEU A 508 -2.66 10.29 -25.51
C LEU A 508 -1.74 9.69 -26.59
N MET A 509 -0.55 10.27 -26.78
CA MET A 509 0.44 9.75 -27.72
C MET A 509 0.95 8.36 -27.31
N LEU A 510 1.22 8.14 -26.01
CA LEU A 510 1.66 6.86 -25.48
C LEU A 510 0.58 5.80 -25.67
N TRP A 511 -0.68 6.15 -25.41
CA TRP A 511 -1.82 5.26 -25.65
C TRP A 511 -1.90 4.84 -27.11
N ASN A 512 -1.73 5.79 -28.04
CA ASN A 512 -1.70 5.49 -29.46
C ASN A 512 -0.51 4.60 -29.88
N ASP A 513 0.68 4.83 -29.33
CA ASP A 513 1.86 3.98 -29.55
C ASP A 513 1.62 2.55 -29.03
N LEU A 514 1.13 2.41 -27.80
CA LEU A 514 0.88 1.11 -27.17
C LEU A 514 -0.22 0.31 -27.89
N ARG A 515 -1.31 0.95 -28.32
CA ARG A 515 -2.40 0.25 -29.03
C ARG A 515 -1.96 -0.20 -30.43
N THR A 516 -1.22 0.64 -31.15
CA THR A 516 -0.84 0.40 -32.56
C THR A 516 0.34 -0.55 -32.68
N ASN A 517 1.39 -0.34 -31.88
CA ASN A 517 2.65 -1.07 -32.02
C ASN A 517 2.77 -2.29 -31.09
N TYR A 518 1.96 -2.38 -30.04
CA TYR A 518 2.03 -3.46 -29.03
C TYR A 518 0.68 -4.19 -28.81
N GLY A 519 -0.38 -3.83 -29.54
CA GLY A 519 -1.69 -4.48 -29.43
C GLY A 519 -2.34 -4.36 -28.04
N VAL A 520 -2.03 -3.30 -27.30
CA VAL A 520 -2.52 -3.09 -25.93
C VAL A 520 -4.00 -2.68 -25.95
N LYS A 521 -4.84 -3.42 -25.20
CA LYS A 521 -6.30 -3.20 -25.16
C LYS A 521 -6.75 -2.12 -24.16
N TYR A 522 -5.95 -1.87 -23.13
CA TYR A 522 -6.24 -0.86 -22.11
C TYR A 522 -4.97 -0.35 -21.44
N LEU A 523 -5.04 0.86 -20.87
CA LEU A 523 -3.95 1.49 -20.14
C LEU A 523 -4.45 2.07 -18.81
N LEU A 524 -3.85 1.61 -17.71
CA LEU A 524 -4.09 2.14 -16.36
C LEU A 524 -3.21 3.36 -16.12
N THR A 525 -3.81 4.55 -16.14
CA THR A 525 -3.10 5.83 -15.99
C THR A 525 -2.46 6.01 -14.61
N SER A 526 -2.95 5.34 -13.56
CA SER A 526 -2.26 5.30 -12.25
C SER A 526 -0.89 4.61 -12.28
N PHE A 527 -0.52 3.99 -13.41
CA PHE A 527 0.81 3.40 -13.58
C PHE A 527 1.84 4.43 -14.09
N LEU A 528 1.38 5.61 -14.49
CA LEU A 528 2.16 6.69 -15.06
C LEU A 528 2.34 7.87 -14.08
N ASN A 529 2.38 7.57 -12.77
CA ASN A 529 2.55 8.54 -11.69
C ASN A 529 3.67 8.12 -10.72
N GLN A 530 4.11 9.05 -9.86
CA GLN A 530 5.22 8.87 -8.91
C GLN A 530 4.83 8.24 -7.58
N ASP A 531 3.54 7.95 -7.34
CA ASP A 531 3.05 7.35 -6.09
C ASP A 531 3.88 6.14 -5.62
N PRO A 532 4.31 5.18 -6.47
CA PRO A 532 5.11 4.04 -6.00
C PRO A 532 6.49 4.42 -5.48
N LEU A 533 7.09 5.48 -6.05
CA LEU A 533 8.40 5.99 -5.65
C LEU A 533 8.28 6.79 -4.34
N GLU A 534 7.25 7.63 -4.18
CA GLU A 534 6.96 8.29 -2.90
C GLU A 534 6.66 7.29 -1.77
N ASN A 535 5.90 6.24 -2.09
CA ASN A 535 5.65 5.14 -1.16
C ASN A 535 6.94 4.41 -0.79
N PHE A 536 7.85 4.24 -1.75
CA PHE A 536 9.17 3.69 -1.48
C PHE A 536 9.98 4.60 -0.53
N PHE A 537 9.98 5.91 -0.74
CA PHE A 537 10.60 6.86 0.19
C PHE A 537 10.00 6.80 1.60
N SER A 538 8.68 6.62 1.70
CA SER A 538 8.01 6.41 2.99
C SER A 538 8.46 5.12 3.69
N VAL A 539 8.66 4.03 2.92
CA VAL A 539 9.25 2.79 3.43
C VAL A 539 10.67 3.03 3.93
N ILE A 540 11.50 3.79 3.20
CA ILE A 540 12.86 4.14 3.64
C ILE A 540 12.83 4.94 4.94
N ARG A 541 12.01 6.00 5.04
CA ARG A 541 11.88 6.82 6.25
C ARG A 541 11.40 6.03 7.46
N THR A 542 10.54 5.04 7.27
CA THR A 542 10.02 4.22 8.37
C THR A 542 11.10 3.29 8.97
N ARG A 543 12.19 3.02 8.23
CA ARG A 543 13.27 2.14 8.69
C ARG A 543 14.02 2.79 9.85
N GLY A 544 14.15 2.06 10.95
CA GLY A 544 14.87 2.53 12.13
C GLY A 544 14.05 3.34 13.14
N GLY A 545 12.72 3.23 13.12
CA GLY A 545 11.83 3.89 14.10
C GLY A 545 11.22 5.21 13.62
N TYR A 546 10.93 5.31 12.31
CA TYR A 546 10.45 6.53 11.65
C TYR A 546 11.46 7.70 11.75
N ASN A 547 12.46 7.67 10.88
CA ASN A 547 13.39 8.78 10.64
C ASN A 547 12.93 9.60 9.41
N PRO A 548 12.42 10.83 9.58
CA PRO A 548 11.95 11.65 8.45
C PRO A 548 13.08 12.05 7.48
N MET A 549 14.34 12.09 7.94
CA MET A 549 15.52 12.45 7.16
C MET A 549 16.63 11.40 7.38
N PRO A 550 16.61 10.28 6.64
CA PRO A 550 17.67 9.27 6.72
C PRO A 550 19.02 9.85 6.30
N THR A 551 20.14 9.31 6.79
CA THR A 551 21.48 9.62 6.25
C THR A 551 21.72 8.87 4.93
N VAL A 552 22.75 9.23 4.14
CA VAL A 552 23.13 8.47 2.92
C VAL A 552 23.33 6.99 3.25
N ARG A 553 24.03 6.69 4.36
CA ARG A 553 24.27 5.32 4.82
C ARG A 553 22.97 4.59 5.15
N GLN A 554 22.06 5.24 5.87
CA GLN A 554 20.76 4.65 6.22
C GLN A 554 19.91 4.41 4.97
N PHE A 555 19.88 5.36 4.04
CA PHE A 555 19.19 5.23 2.76
C PHE A 555 19.72 4.02 1.98
N ARG A 556 21.04 3.95 1.81
CA ARG A 556 21.73 2.84 1.12
C ARG A 556 21.39 1.49 1.73
N ILE A 557 21.50 1.37 3.04
CA ILE A 557 21.21 0.12 3.77
C ILE A 557 19.74 -0.26 3.56
N ALA A 558 18.81 0.67 3.72
CA ALA A 558 17.39 0.43 3.54
C ALA A 558 17.04 0.02 2.10
N LEU A 559 17.67 0.64 1.09
CA LEU A 559 17.58 0.26 -0.32
C LEU A 559 18.11 -1.16 -0.55
N GLN A 560 19.29 -1.49 -0.01
CA GLN A 560 19.87 -2.82 -0.07
C GLN A 560 18.93 -3.89 0.50
N HIS A 561 18.31 -3.63 1.65
CA HIS A 561 17.32 -4.55 2.21
C HIS A 561 16.08 -4.69 1.30
N TYR A 562 15.57 -3.58 0.76
CA TYR A 562 14.41 -3.58 -0.13
C TYR A 562 14.69 -4.37 -1.42
N ALA A 563 15.83 -4.11 -2.07
CA ALA A 563 16.23 -4.77 -3.31
C ALA A 563 16.42 -6.28 -3.10
N ASN A 564 17.09 -6.70 -2.01
CA ASN A 564 17.27 -8.12 -1.71
C ASN A 564 15.95 -8.87 -1.58
N ILE A 565 14.96 -8.28 -0.92
CA ILE A 565 13.68 -8.97 -0.69
C ILE A 565 12.82 -8.97 -1.93
N ARG A 566 12.76 -7.86 -2.66
CA ARG A 566 11.94 -7.76 -3.88
C ARG A 566 12.51 -8.52 -5.07
N LEU A 567 13.83 -8.66 -5.15
CA LEU A 567 14.46 -9.50 -6.17
C LEU A 567 14.30 -10.99 -5.86
N GLN A 568 14.14 -11.37 -4.57
CA GLN A 568 13.99 -12.77 -4.15
C GLN A 568 12.53 -13.26 -4.10
N ILE A 569 11.55 -12.36 -4.03
CA ILE A 569 10.13 -12.69 -4.08
C ILE A 569 9.72 -12.79 -5.56
N ALA A 570 9.32 -13.98 -6.01
CA ALA A 570 8.69 -14.17 -7.31
C ALA A 570 7.47 -13.26 -7.45
N VAL A 571 7.20 -12.78 -8.66
CA VAL A 571 6.02 -11.95 -8.95
C VAL A 571 4.79 -12.87 -8.85
N ASP A 572 3.83 -12.55 -7.98
CA ASP A 572 2.62 -13.34 -7.71
C ASP A 572 1.60 -13.33 -8.88
N SER A 573 2.03 -13.62 -10.11
CA SER A 573 1.14 -13.63 -11.28
C SER A 573 1.54 -14.66 -12.34
N GLY A 574 1.81 -15.89 -11.93
CA GLY A 574 2.00 -17.00 -12.87
C GLY A 574 1.46 -18.30 -12.27
N ASN A 575 0.52 -18.94 -12.97
CA ASN A 575 -0.01 -20.28 -12.66
C ASN A 575 1.01 -21.39 -13.02
N CYS A 576 2.31 -21.11 -12.85
CA CYS A 576 3.38 -22.06 -13.08
C CYS A 576 4.08 -22.30 -11.74
N ASP A 577 4.17 -23.56 -11.35
CA ASP A 577 4.90 -23.98 -10.17
C ASP A 577 6.34 -23.45 -10.18
N THR A 578 6.78 -23.15 -8.97
CA THR A 578 8.05 -22.52 -8.61
C THR A 578 9.28 -23.28 -9.10
N ASP A 579 10.05 -22.67 -9.99
CA ASP A 579 11.51 -22.87 -10.04
C ASP A 579 12.23 -21.69 -9.37
N LEU A 580 12.16 -21.69 -8.04
CA LEU A 580 13.01 -20.85 -7.16
C LEU A 580 14.45 -21.37 -7.08
N GLY A 581 14.81 -22.42 -7.82
CA GLY A 581 16.11 -23.10 -7.83
C GLY A 581 17.24 -22.21 -8.35
N GLU A 582 17.12 -21.70 -9.58
CA GLU A 582 18.17 -20.94 -10.28
C GLU A 582 18.68 -19.69 -9.52
N PHE A 583 17.86 -19.09 -8.65
CA PHE A 583 18.18 -17.80 -8.02
C PHE A 583 19.28 -17.83 -6.94
N LEU A 584 19.70 -19.00 -6.45
CA LEU A 584 20.94 -19.14 -5.66
C LEU A 584 22.06 -19.81 -6.44
N ASP A 585 21.73 -20.63 -7.44
CA ASP A 585 22.73 -21.38 -8.20
C ASP A 585 23.50 -20.48 -9.17
N VAL A 586 22.95 -19.35 -9.63
CA VAL A 586 23.76 -18.35 -10.38
C VAL A 586 24.86 -17.69 -9.53
N LEU A 587 24.83 -17.84 -8.19
CA LEU A 587 25.95 -17.44 -7.32
C LEU A 587 26.88 -18.63 -6.97
N ASN A 588 26.50 -19.87 -7.28
CA ASN A 588 27.22 -21.07 -6.85
C ASN A 588 27.67 -22.00 -8.00
N ASN A 589 27.05 -21.97 -9.17
CA ASN A 589 27.20 -22.99 -10.22
C ASN A 589 27.32 -22.29 -11.59
N GLU A 590 28.56 -22.12 -12.06
CA GLU A 590 28.90 -21.85 -13.46
C GLU A 590 28.84 -23.12 -14.34
N GLU A 591 28.33 -24.26 -13.84
CA GLU A 591 28.41 -25.52 -14.59
C GLU A 591 27.06 -26.23 -14.68
N ASN A 592 26.67 -26.48 -15.94
CA ASN A 592 25.74 -27.49 -16.44
C ASN A 592 24.25 -27.12 -16.54
N ALA A 593 23.89 -26.74 -17.77
CA ALA A 593 22.54 -26.78 -18.33
C ALA A 593 22.12 -28.22 -18.69
N GLN A 594 20.81 -28.52 -18.61
CA GLN A 594 19.99 -29.01 -19.75
C GLN A 594 18.56 -29.45 -19.35
N SER A 595 17.58 -28.84 -20.02
CA SER A 595 16.40 -29.44 -20.68
C SER A 595 15.26 -30.10 -19.86
N THR A 596 14.03 -29.59 -19.96
CA THR A 596 12.94 -30.08 -20.85
C THR A 596 11.57 -29.47 -20.51
N CYS A 597 10.62 -29.63 -21.42
CA CYS A 597 9.56 -28.68 -21.75
C CYS A 597 8.13 -29.17 -21.43
N THR A 598 7.16 -28.25 -21.62
CA THR A 598 5.74 -28.43 -22.05
C THR A 598 4.70 -29.03 -21.09
N ALA A 599 3.59 -28.30 -20.81
CA ALA A 599 2.32 -28.40 -21.58
C ALA A 599 1.19 -27.55 -20.94
N LYS A 600 0.38 -26.94 -21.80
CA LYS A 600 -0.82 -26.13 -21.52
C LYS A 600 -2.01 -27.05 -21.20
N ASN A 601 -2.99 -26.57 -20.43
CA ASN A 601 -4.41 -26.82 -20.76
C ASN A 601 -5.38 -25.86 -20.05
N THR A 602 -6.21 -25.24 -20.88
CA THR A 602 -7.36 -24.37 -20.61
C THR A 602 -8.63 -25.19 -20.41
N LYS A 603 -9.54 -24.78 -19.52
CA LYS A 603 -10.98 -25.08 -19.65
C LYS A 603 -11.85 -23.91 -19.18
N ASN A 604 -12.64 -23.39 -20.11
CA ASN A 604 -13.82 -22.56 -19.93
C ASN A 604 -14.99 -23.44 -19.45
N VAL A 605 -15.91 -22.94 -18.63
CA VAL A 605 -17.35 -23.29 -18.70
C VAL A 605 -18.20 -22.07 -18.32
N SER A 606 -19.29 -21.96 -19.07
CA SER A 606 -20.31 -20.94 -19.24
C SER A 606 -21.37 -20.81 -18.13
N THR A 607 -22.03 -19.66 -18.21
CA THR A 607 -23.31 -19.21 -17.66
C THR A 607 -24.50 -20.08 -18.04
N THR A 608 -25.54 -20.12 -17.19
CA THR A 608 -26.95 -20.33 -17.59
C THR A 608 -27.88 -19.52 -16.69
N ASP A 609 -28.86 -18.89 -17.36
CA ASP A 609 -29.99 -18.12 -16.86
C ASP A 609 -31.15 -19.00 -16.37
N THR A 610 -32.07 -18.40 -15.61
CA THR A 610 -33.54 -18.65 -15.57
C THR A 610 -34.14 -17.60 -14.60
N GLN A 611 -34.90 -16.57 -15.04
CA GLN A 611 -36.36 -16.54 -15.32
C GLN A 611 -37.17 -17.34 -14.26
N THR A 612 -38.22 -16.87 -13.59
CA THR A 612 -39.37 -15.97 -13.88
C THR A 612 -40.00 -15.64 -12.49
N GLN A 613 -40.85 -14.67 -12.20
CA GLN A 613 -42.24 -14.49 -12.65
C GLN A 613 -42.90 -13.31 -11.91
N CYS A 614 -43.86 -12.68 -12.59
CA CYS A 614 -44.66 -11.51 -12.21
C CYS A 614 -45.82 -11.85 -11.26
N ILE A 615 -46.26 -10.86 -10.46
CA ILE A 615 -47.62 -10.77 -9.90
C ILE A 615 -48.06 -9.29 -9.94
N GLU A 616 -49.17 -9.02 -10.63
CA GLU A 616 -50.03 -7.81 -10.62
C GLU A 616 -50.77 -7.76 -9.25
N GLU A 617 -51.20 -6.65 -8.66
CA GLU A 617 -52.15 -5.66 -9.16
C GLU A 617 -52.47 -4.65 -8.01
N GLU A 618 -53.25 -3.61 -8.35
CA GLU A 618 -54.08 -2.72 -7.51
C GLU A 618 -53.54 -1.33 -7.08
N ASP A 619 -54.06 -0.35 -7.82
CA ASP A 619 -54.24 1.07 -7.52
C ASP A 619 -54.96 1.33 -6.20
N LEU A 620 -54.57 2.37 -5.45
CA LEU A 620 -55.53 3.31 -4.84
C LEU A 620 -54.85 4.56 -4.25
N ASP A 621 -55.28 5.67 -4.85
CA ASP A 621 -55.73 6.90 -4.22
C ASP A 621 -54.83 8.13 -4.05
N ARG A 622 -55.36 9.20 -4.67
CA ARG A 622 -54.87 10.57 -4.70
C ARG A 622 -55.52 11.33 -3.55
N THR A 623 -54.72 11.86 -2.64
CA THR A 623 -55.19 12.95 -1.77
C THR A 623 -54.32 14.19 -1.95
N LYS A 624 -54.99 15.25 -2.38
CA LYS A 624 -54.51 16.61 -2.59
C LYS A 624 -53.99 17.18 -1.27
N GLU A 625 -52.74 17.63 -1.23
CA GLU A 625 -52.23 18.46 -0.12
C GLU A 625 -52.29 19.93 -0.53
N SER A 626 -53.02 20.67 0.28
CA SER A 626 -53.24 22.11 0.29
C SER A 626 -51.96 22.91 0.51
N GLU A 627 -51.96 24.11 -0.06
CA GLU A 627 -50.88 25.10 -0.04
C GLU A 627 -50.52 25.55 1.39
N GLU A 628 -49.29 25.23 1.83
CA GLU A 628 -48.64 25.84 3.00
C GLU A 628 -47.42 26.65 2.56
N VAL A 629 -47.26 27.82 3.17
CA VAL A 629 -46.25 28.86 2.94
C VAL A 629 -44.86 28.27 2.66
N ALA A 630 -44.32 28.53 1.48
CA ALA A 630 -43.07 27.94 1.01
C ALA A 630 -41.86 28.40 1.85
N GLU A 631 -41.25 27.46 2.59
CA GLU A 631 -39.93 27.69 3.22
C GLU A 631 -38.91 28.15 2.15
N PRO A 632 -38.03 29.12 2.46
CA PRO A 632 -37.02 29.58 1.51
C PRO A 632 -36.08 28.44 1.12
N ILE A 633 -35.87 28.29 -0.19
CA ILE A 633 -35.02 27.24 -0.75
C ILE A 633 -33.56 27.65 -0.58
N THR A 634 -32.82 26.90 0.24
CA THR A 634 -31.42 27.14 0.60
C THR A 634 -30.58 25.90 0.29
N LEU A 635 -29.26 26.04 0.30
CA LEU A 635 -28.32 24.93 0.24
C LEU A 635 -28.61 23.94 1.37
N GLU A 636 -28.98 24.42 2.56
CA GLU A 636 -29.29 23.57 3.70
C GLU A 636 -30.53 22.72 3.43
N THR A 637 -31.65 23.30 3.00
CA THR A 637 -32.89 22.55 2.74
C THR A 637 -32.74 21.55 1.59
N THR A 638 -32.03 21.94 0.52
CA THR A 638 -31.72 21.02 -0.60
C THR A 638 -30.74 19.91 -0.20
N THR A 639 -29.82 20.17 0.74
CA THR A 639 -28.91 19.16 1.30
C THR A 639 -29.64 18.20 2.24
N GLN A 640 -30.63 18.67 3.02
CA GLN A 640 -31.49 17.81 3.83
C GLN A 640 -32.19 16.77 2.97
N ALA A 641 -32.77 17.18 1.83
CA ALA A 641 -33.39 16.27 0.87
C ALA A 641 -32.39 15.20 0.36
N TYR A 642 -31.15 15.59 0.03
CA TYR A 642 -30.11 14.64 -0.37
C TYR A 642 -29.76 13.63 0.74
N VAL A 643 -29.70 14.07 2.00
CA VAL A 643 -29.42 13.18 3.14
C VAL A 643 -30.62 12.25 3.40
N ALA A 644 -31.85 12.75 3.29
CA ALA A 644 -33.07 11.96 3.41
C ALA A 644 -33.08 10.84 2.36
N ALA A 645 -32.81 11.18 1.10
CA ALA A 645 -32.69 10.24 -0.01
C ALA A 645 -31.62 9.17 0.21
N PHE A 646 -30.48 9.55 0.78
CA PHE A 646 -29.39 8.63 1.09
C PHE A 646 -29.79 7.61 2.16
N ILE A 647 -30.50 8.02 3.21
CA ILE A 647 -31.00 7.10 4.24
C ILE A 647 -32.04 6.16 3.64
N ALA A 648 -33.01 6.70 2.87
CA ALA A 648 -34.02 5.91 2.18
C ALA A 648 -33.38 4.85 1.27
N HIS A 649 -32.43 5.25 0.44
CA HIS A 649 -31.69 4.32 -0.43
C HIS A 649 -30.96 3.22 0.35
N LYS A 650 -30.35 3.55 1.50
CA LYS A 650 -29.66 2.56 2.34
C LYS A 650 -30.60 1.52 2.93
N ILE A 651 -31.84 1.89 3.24
CA ILE A 651 -32.87 0.99 3.76
C ILE A 651 -33.38 0.10 2.63
N ILE A 652 -33.75 0.70 1.51
CA ILE A 652 -34.29 -0.02 0.35
C ILE A 652 -33.28 -1.00 -0.22
N LYS A 653 -32.01 -0.61 -0.37
CA LYS A 653 -30.96 -1.51 -0.86
C LYS A 653 -30.75 -2.76 0.00
N LYS A 654 -31.11 -2.72 1.29
CA LYS A 654 -30.94 -3.85 2.21
C LYS A 654 -32.12 -4.82 2.23
N PHE A 655 -33.34 -4.34 1.97
CA PHE A 655 -34.56 -5.08 2.27
C PHE A 655 -35.61 -5.09 1.14
N ASP A 656 -35.40 -4.31 0.08
CA ASP A 656 -36.25 -4.24 -1.12
C ASP A 656 -37.77 -4.18 -0.82
N CYS A 657 -38.14 -3.32 0.14
CA CYS A 657 -39.50 -3.24 0.66
C CYS A 657 -40.34 -2.23 -0.13
N ASN A 658 -41.38 -2.70 -0.83
CA ASN A 658 -42.25 -1.87 -1.68
C ASN A 658 -43.02 -0.80 -0.90
N THR A 659 -43.53 -1.12 0.30
CA THR A 659 -44.25 -0.14 1.14
C THR A 659 -43.35 1.02 1.57
N CYS A 660 -42.12 0.71 2.00
CA CYS A 660 -41.11 1.73 2.32
C CYS A 660 -40.64 2.48 1.07
N LYS A 661 -40.54 1.82 -0.08
CA LYS A 661 -40.16 2.46 -1.34
C LYS A 661 -41.18 3.53 -1.74
N ASN A 662 -42.47 3.22 -1.70
CA ASN A 662 -43.55 4.14 -2.10
C ASN A 662 -43.65 5.36 -1.18
N TYR A 663 -43.38 5.19 0.12
CA TYR A 663 -43.44 6.30 1.06
C TYR A 663 -42.16 7.14 1.09
N LEU A 664 -40.98 6.51 1.02
CA LEU A 664 -39.70 7.22 1.19
C LEU A 664 -39.16 7.80 -0.12
N LEU A 665 -39.46 7.18 -1.26
CA LEU A 665 -38.99 7.60 -2.57
C LEU A 665 -40.15 7.93 -3.49
N GLN A 666 -39.91 8.80 -4.46
CA GLN A 666 -40.86 9.13 -5.52
C GLN A 666 -40.20 8.90 -6.88
N GLU A 667 -40.94 8.36 -7.84
CA GLU A 667 -40.52 8.24 -9.24
C GLU A 667 -40.94 9.51 -10.00
N GLY A 668 -40.10 9.97 -10.95
CA GLY A 668 -40.39 11.15 -11.79
C GLY A 668 -39.24 12.15 -11.90
N ASP A 669 -39.35 13.05 -12.88
CA ASP A 669 -38.34 14.06 -13.18
C ASP A 669 -38.14 15.04 -12.00
N LEU A 670 -36.89 15.49 -11.84
CA LEU A 670 -36.48 16.43 -10.81
C LEU A 670 -36.39 17.84 -11.41
N THR A 671 -37.54 18.52 -11.46
CA THR A 671 -37.64 19.92 -11.93
C THR A 671 -37.82 20.92 -10.78
N ASP A 672 -38.12 20.43 -9.57
CA ASP A 672 -38.35 21.27 -8.40
C ASP A 672 -37.03 21.77 -7.79
N GLN A 673 -36.99 23.07 -7.51
CA GLN A 673 -35.88 23.78 -6.89
C GLN A 673 -35.47 23.16 -5.54
N LYS A 674 -36.38 22.48 -4.82
CA LYS A 674 -36.09 21.79 -3.55
C LYS A 674 -35.07 20.66 -3.67
N TYR A 675 -34.81 20.15 -4.88
CA TYR A 675 -33.88 19.06 -5.14
C TYR A 675 -32.61 19.49 -5.89
N LEU A 676 -32.34 20.79 -6.00
CA LEU A 676 -31.18 21.36 -6.72
C LEU A 676 -29.86 20.68 -6.36
N PHE A 677 -29.60 20.41 -5.08
CA PHE A 677 -28.36 19.72 -4.69
C PHE A 677 -28.31 18.26 -5.18
N ILE A 678 -29.44 17.56 -5.26
CA ILE A 678 -29.50 16.20 -5.83
C ILE A 678 -29.22 16.26 -7.33
N ILE A 679 -29.86 17.20 -8.04
CA ILE A 679 -29.68 17.40 -9.48
C ILE A 679 -28.20 17.71 -9.79
N ASN A 680 -27.63 18.70 -9.12
CA ASN A 680 -26.24 19.12 -9.33
C ASN A 680 -25.21 18.07 -8.89
N LYS A 681 -25.59 17.11 -8.03
CA LYS A 681 -24.72 16.04 -7.54
C LYS A 681 -24.88 14.73 -8.30
N ASP A 682 -25.97 14.58 -9.05
CA ASP A 682 -26.14 13.44 -9.93
C ASP A 682 -25.15 13.54 -11.10
N PHE A 683 -24.67 12.39 -11.57
CA PHE A 683 -23.71 12.35 -12.68
C PHE A 683 -24.39 12.41 -14.05
N SER A 684 -25.67 12.76 -14.12
CA SER A 684 -26.44 12.88 -15.36
C SER A 684 -26.20 14.24 -16.03
N ASN A 685 -26.02 14.23 -17.35
CA ASN A 685 -25.87 15.46 -18.14
C ASN A 685 -27.22 15.97 -18.70
N SER A 686 -28.33 15.27 -18.45
CA SER A 686 -29.60 15.45 -19.15
C SER A 686 -30.72 16.08 -18.30
N GLY A 687 -30.42 16.63 -17.12
CA GLY A 687 -31.41 17.19 -16.20
C GLY A 687 -32.33 16.14 -15.53
N LYS A 688 -32.37 14.91 -16.05
CA LYS A 688 -33.02 13.76 -15.42
C LYS A 688 -32.05 13.07 -14.47
N VAL A 689 -32.46 12.84 -13.23
CA VAL A 689 -31.63 12.10 -12.28
C VAL A 689 -31.65 10.62 -12.61
N MET A 690 -30.48 10.08 -12.95
CA MET A 690 -30.31 8.69 -13.39
C MET A 690 -29.78 7.80 -12.26
N PHE A 691 -28.93 8.33 -11.37
CA PHE A 691 -28.22 7.50 -10.39
C PHE A 691 -28.68 7.73 -8.95
N LEU A 692 -28.94 8.98 -8.57
CA LEU A 692 -29.48 9.31 -7.26
C LEU A 692 -30.98 9.03 -7.18
N LYS A 693 -31.52 8.95 -5.96
CA LYS A 693 -32.94 8.70 -5.72
C LYS A 693 -33.63 9.97 -5.24
N LYS A 694 -34.85 10.20 -5.72
CA LYS A 694 -35.70 11.31 -5.29
C LYS A 694 -36.48 10.87 -4.04
N PRO A 695 -36.31 11.56 -2.90
CA PRO A 695 -37.13 11.31 -1.72
C PRO A 695 -38.55 11.88 -1.93
N SER A 696 -39.56 11.31 -1.29
CA SER A 696 -40.92 11.87 -1.35
C SER A 696 -40.99 13.21 -0.60
N PHE A 697 -41.92 14.08 -1.02
CA PHE A 697 -42.09 15.40 -0.39
C PHE A 697 -42.46 15.30 1.10
N ILE A 698 -43.44 14.43 1.42
CA ILE A 698 -43.90 14.18 2.79
C ILE A 698 -42.74 13.70 3.67
N TYR A 699 -41.92 12.77 3.16
CA TYR A 699 -40.75 12.27 3.87
C TYR A 699 -39.71 13.36 4.10
N CYS A 700 -39.43 14.20 3.10
CA CYS A 700 -38.50 15.33 3.26
C CYS A 700 -38.95 16.28 4.37
N LYS A 701 -40.23 16.66 4.40
CA LYS A 701 -40.78 17.58 5.41
C LYS A 701 -40.65 17.00 6.82
N ALA A 702 -41.07 15.74 7.01
CA ALA A 702 -40.93 15.04 8.29
C ALA A 702 -39.45 14.89 8.69
N PHE A 703 -38.57 14.58 7.74
CA PHE A 703 -37.14 14.43 7.98
C PHE A 703 -36.46 15.74 8.40
N SER A 704 -36.84 16.87 7.81
CA SER A 704 -36.33 18.20 8.18
C SER A 704 -36.73 18.58 9.61
N LEU A 705 -37.98 18.32 10.02
CA LEU A 705 -38.42 18.52 11.41
C LEU A 705 -37.66 17.62 12.39
N LEU A 706 -37.51 16.35 12.04
CA LEU A 706 -36.75 15.38 12.83
C LEU A 706 -35.28 15.81 12.99
N LEU A 707 -34.65 16.33 11.94
CA LEU A 707 -33.28 16.85 11.99
C LEU A 707 -33.16 18.06 12.92
N LYS A 708 -34.07 19.04 12.81
CA LYS A 708 -34.10 20.22 13.69
C LYS A 708 -34.17 19.77 15.16
N GLN A 709 -35.11 18.87 15.49
CA GLN A 709 -35.26 18.36 16.86
C GLN A 709 -34.06 17.54 17.33
N PHE A 710 -33.44 16.75 16.44
CA PHE A 710 -32.23 16.00 16.79
C PHE A 710 -31.10 16.92 17.24
N PHE A 711 -30.84 18.02 16.54
CA PHE A 711 -29.72 18.91 16.89
C PHE A 711 -29.98 19.72 18.15
N ILE A 712 -31.23 20.09 18.44
CA ILE A 712 -31.63 20.68 19.73
C ILE A 712 -31.31 19.68 20.85
N SER A 713 -31.84 18.46 20.75
CA SER A 713 -31.60 17.39 21.72
C SER A 713 -30.11 17.04 21.83
N PHE A 714 -29.37 17.08 20.73
CA PHE A 714 -27.93 16.80 20.73
C PHE A 714 -27.17 17.82 21.57
N GLU A 715 -27.47 19.12 21.46
CA GLU A 715 -26.82 20.14 22.28
C GLU A 715 -27.11 19.95 23.77
N ASP A 716 -28.34 19.55 24.12
CA ASP A 716 -28.75 19.31 25.51
C ASP A 716 -28.10 18.05 26.12
N TYR A 717 -27.90 17.00 25.32
CA TYR A 717 -27.49 15.68 25.83
C TYR A 717 -26.06 15.26 25.45
N LYS A 718 -25.30 16.02 24.64
CA LYS A 718 -23.98 15.60 24.12
C LYS A 718 -22.92 15.28 25.17
N TYR A 719 -23.06 15.80 26.39
CA TYR A 719 -22.13 15.62 27.51
C TYR A 719 -22.58 14.58 28.54
N GLN A 720 -23.78 14.01 28.40
CA GLN A 720 -24.34 13.05 29.35
C GLN A 720 -23.96 11.59 29.03
N GLN A 721 -24.23 10.67 29.95
CA GLN A 721 -24.22 9.24 29.66
C GLN A 721 -25.51 8.81 28.95
N ASP A 722 -25.52 7.65 28.30
CA ASP A 722 -26.70 7.12 27.59
C ASP A 722 -27.30 8.06 26.51
N ILE A 723 -26.45 8.89 25.88
CA ILE A 723 -26.80 9.92 24.87
C ILE A 723 -27.84 9.44 23.86
N LYS A 724 -27.65 8.23 23.31
CA LYS A 724 -28.58 7.66 22.32
C LYS A 724 -29.99 7.50 22.88
N LYS A 725 -30.14 7.01 24.11
CA LYS A 725 -31.44 6.79 24.74
C LYS A 725 -32.12 8.12 25.05
N ASN A 726 -31.37 9.09 25.58
CA ASN A 726 -31.91 10.39 25.97
C ASN A 726 -32.39 11.19 24.75
N ILE A 727 -31.59 11.24 23.68
CA ILE A 727 -32.01 11.88 22.43
C ILE A 727 -33.21 11.15 21.81
N LEU A 728 -33.22 9.81 21.83
CA LEU A 728 -34.32 9.03 21.25
C LEU A 728 -35.67 9.36 21.91
N LYS A 729 -35.71 9.51 23.24
CA LYS A 729 -36.92 9.92 23.96
C LYS A 729 -37.48 11.26 23.45
N CYS A 730 -36.61 12.22 23.13
CA CYS A 730 -37.01 13.55 22.68
C CYS A 730 -37.44 13.60 21.20
N ILE A 731 -36.89 12.73 20.35
CA ILE A 731 -37.19 12.72 18.91
C ILE A 731 -38.29 11.72 18.51
N ASN A 732 -38.69 10.79 19.39
CA ASN A 732 -39.72 9.78 19.11
C ASN A 732 -41.01 10.34 18.48
N PRO A 733 -41.61 11.45 18.97
CA PRO A 733 -42.81 12.03 18.36
C PRO A 733 -42.61 12.47 16.90
N TYR A 734 -41.39 12.86 16.53
CA TYR A 734 -41.04 13.25 15.16
C TYR A 734 -40.67 12.04 14.29
N LEU A 735 -40.17 10.96 14.90
CA LEU A 735 -39.90 9.70 14.21
C LEU A 735 -41.20 9.01 13.77
N GLU A 736 -42.26 9.12 14.57
CA GLU A 736 -43.58 8.57 14.24
C GLU A 736 -44.21 9.21 12.99
N GLN A 737 -43.83 10.44 12.66
CA GLN A 737 -44.25 11.11 11.42
C GLN A 737 -43.62 10.49 10.16
N ILE A 738 -42.54 9.72 10.30
CA ILE A 738 -41.90 9.02 9.19
C ILE A 738 -42.52 7.62 9.10
N LYS A 739 -43.44 7.44 8.13
CA LYS A 739 -44.09 6.14 7.90
C LYS A 739 -43.11 5.13 7.29
N VAL A 740 -42.45 4.37 8.16
CA VAL A 740 -41.66 3.17 7.81
C VAL A 740 -42.43 1.95 8.34
N CYS A 741 -42.44 0.83 7.62
CA CYS A 741 -43.11 -0.37 8.11
C CYS A 741 -42.47 -0.85 9.44
N THR A 742 -43.26 -1.57 10.24
CA THR A 742 -42.91 -2.01 11.60
C THR A 742 -41.57 -2.76 11.67
N GLU A 743 -41.31 -3.62 10.68
CA GLU A 743 -40.05 -4.38 10.57
C GLU A 743 -38.81 -3.49 10.32
N HIS A 744 -38.96 -2.39 9.57
CA HIS A 744 -37.84 -1.53 9.17
C HIS A 744 -37.68 -0.28 10.05
N TYR A 745 -38.67 0.05 10.89
CA TYR A 745 -38.64 1.20 11.78
C TYR A 745 -37.40 1.22 12.69
N GLN A 746 -37.12 0.11 13.39
CA GLN A 746 -35.94 -0.01 14.26
C GLN A 746 -34.63 0.15 13.49
N ILE A 747 -34.60 -0.27 12.23
CA ILE A 747 -33.41 -0.17 11.38
C ILE A 747 -33.21 1.27 10.91
N PHE A 748 -34.28 1.95 10.51
CA PHE A 748 -34.27 3.38 10.20
C PHE A 748 -33.69 4.17 11.38
N VAL A 749 -34.25 3.99 12.58
CA VAL A 749 -33.80 4.67 13.81
C VAL A 749 -32.33 4.40 14.08
N ASN A 750 -31.89 3.14 13.96
CA ASN A 750 -30.49 2.79 14.19
C ASN A 750 -29.53 3.43 13.16
N VAL A 751 -29.90 3.44 11.88
CA VAL A 751 -29.10 4.07 10.81
C VAL A 751 -29.05 5.58 11.01
N PHE A 752 -30.20 6.20 11.28
CA PHE A 752 -30.35 7.62 11.55
C PHE A 752 -29.50 8.07 12.73
N MET A 753 -29.68 7.44 13.90
CA MET A 753 -28.95 7.78 15.13
C MET A 753 -27.45 7.59 14.98
N LYS A 754 -27.02 6.46 14.40
CA LYS A 754 -25.58 6.20 14.20
C LYS A 754 -24.94 7.24 13.28
N MET A 755 -25.64 7.63 12.22
CA MET A 755 -25.14 8.62 11.27
C MET A 755 -25.05 10.01 11.90
N LEU A 756 -26.11 10.47 12.56
CA LEU A 756 -26.17 11.83 13.08
C LEU A 756 -25.35 12.04 14.35
N LEU A 757 -25.27 11.05 15.25
CA LEU A 757 -24.36 11.15 16.41
C LEU A 757 -22.90 11.27 15.96
N TYR A 758 -22.46 10.42 15.03
CA TYR A 758 -21.11 10.49 14.48
C TYR A 758 -20.84 11.85 13.82
N ARG A 759 -21.85 12.39 13.12
CA ARG A 759 -21.78 13.70 12.47
C ARG A 759 -21.72 14.85 13.49
N GLY A 760 -22.61 14.86 14.47
CA GLY A 760 -22.70 15.88 15.51
C GLY A 760 -21.40 15.99 16.31
N PHE A 761 -20.85 14.88 16.78
CA PHE A 761 -19.57 14.89 17.51
C PHE A 761 -18.40 15.35 16.65
N ARG A 762 -18.40 15.00 15.36
CA ARG A 762 -17.37 15.48 14.44
C ARG A 762 -17.45 17.00 14.27
N TRP A 763 -18.65 17.56 14.15
CA TRP A 763 -18.87 19.00 14.05
C TRP A 763 -18.50 19.74 15.32
N GLU A 764 -18.85 19.18 16.48
CA GLU A 764 -18.44 19.72 17.77
C GLU A 764 -16.92 19.78 17.91
N THR A 765 -16.23 18.71 17.46
CA THR A 765 -14.76 18.69 17.41
C THR A 765 -14.20 19.79 16.50
N GLU A 766 -14.81 20.04 15.34
CA GLU A 766 -14.41 21.13 14.44
C GLU A 766 -14.63 22.51 15.08
N ARG A 767 -15.76 22.71 15.78
CA ARG A 767 -16.09 23.94 16.52
C ARG A 767 -15.08 24.22 17.65
N ILE A 768 -14.78 23.22 18.47
CA ILE A 768 -13.79 23.32 19.56
C ILE A 768 -12.41 23.69 19.02
N ASN A 769 -11.96 23.06 17.94
CA ASN A 769 -10.66 23.35 17.33
C ASN A 769 -10.60 24.78 16.75
N LYS A 770 -11.73 25.30 16.24
CA LYS A 770 -11.82 26.69 15.77
C LYS A 770 -11.65 27.67 16.93
N ILE A 771 -12.34 27.45 18.05
CA ILE A 771 -12.22 28.28 19.27
C ILE A 771 -10.76 28.29 19.74
N LYS A 772 -10.12 27.11 19.86
CA LYS A 772 -8.70 27.01 20.26
C LYS A 772 -7.74 27.76 19.34
N SER A 773 -7.99 27.73 18.03
CA SER A 773 -7.13 28.43 17.07
C SER A 773 -7.36 29.94 17.04
N ALA A 774 -8.56 30.41 17.42
CA ALA A 774 -8.85 31.82 17.63
C ALA A 774 -8.26 32.35 18.94
N THR A 775 -8.29 31.57 20.02
CA THR A 775 -7.69 31.95 21.32
C THR A 775 -6.16 31.97 21.27
N ASN A 776 -5.51 31.09 20.50
CA ASN A 776 -4.04 31.10 20.34
C ASN A 776 -3.52 32.20 19.38
N LYS A 777 -4.42 32.96 18.75
CA LYS A 777 -4.08 34.09 17.86
C LYS A 777 -4.30 35.45 18.53
N LYS A 778 -4.95 35.47 19.69
CA LYS A 778 -4.94 36.61 20.62
C LYS A 778 -3.80 36.39 21.60
#